data_AF-A0A5C5YQ46-F1
#
_entry.id   AF-A0A5C5YQ46-F1
#
_cell.length_a   1.000
_cell.length_b   1.000
_cell.length_c   1.000
_cell.angle_alpha   90.00
_cell.angle_beta   90.00
_cell.angle_gamma   90.00
#
_symmetry.space_group_name_H-M   'P 1'
#
loop_
_entity.id
_entity.type
_entity.pdbx_description
1 polymer ?
#
loop_
_entity_poly.entity_id
_entity_poly.type
_entity_poly.pdbx_seq_one_letter_code
_entity_poly.pdbx_strand_id
1 'polypeptide(L)'
;MTRPSSSLLKIPVKKPLVTDHLGNVVPLGDPIGVGGEGRVFEVTKEPDCAAKVYHKTPLSGLQLTKLKAMLKIGAKELAPIAAWPQKLLLDAQNDQPCGIVMTRVTDARELHELYGASTRARHYPHAYWHHLVLAARNAAAAFEALHTRNVVIGDVNQGNLLVDEEMCVRFIDCDSFQIQAGKKVLPCLVGTPHFTPPELQSQRLSEVVRTPQHDAFGLALLVFHLLFVGRHPFAGRFRGEGDMHIERAISEGRFAFSKYRNQTQMDPPPASLSLTDLPPQIAEMFEAALRCDPAAGQQRPSARQWVTALENLLKNRRECDIDSSHIYYNGAPECPWCRIEANGGPAFFINQALVGGSMQSRLEAYDRCVAQVEDIFFPDLARKTVRVPAMPIIKKAEKGFPMRGADWIAVGVPLAAALCLGGAFYWPVLAGGAVVSLAVAATLWLHPGAKARRSTSAEYLERIDDLSDKVETTGANVMARHREREAEFDTYAAVVNTGRERYSADAEDLETIVKQLRFEQREDYLRSLEIRQYRRKIPGLQRGHIAILQSYGVETANDCEGHLLAGIPSIPPELIIELTQWREARLDQFAFQPEAGVTEREVEIDRQEAAARFKISQARKVLNGATRLRAMAHQGGKALQQDLHVFERLAEQFRELTREYQDFQATRSLLERKLNQNLATVCGAGLVAPLVGVLLWLLLR
;
A
#
# COMPACT_ATOMS: atom_id res chain seq x y z
N MET A 1 -2.09 -26.64 36.43
CA MET A 1 -3.11 -27.66 36.78
C MET A 1 -3.34 -28.59 35.60
N THR A 2 -3.00 -29.85 35.78
CA THR A 2 -3.20 -30.97 34.86
C THR A 2 -4.68 -31.13 34.52
N ARG A 3 -5.06 -31.03 33.24
CA ARG A 3 -6.39 -31.47 32.81
C ARG A 3 -6.51 -32.99 33.03
N PRO A 4 -7.66 -33.47 33.53
CA PRO A 4 -7.85 -34.89 33.79
C PRO A 4 -7.74 -35.66 32.47
N SER A 5 -7.03 -36.78 32.52
CA SER A 5 -7.07 -37.84 31.53
C SER A 5 -8.53 -38.13 31.15
N SER A 6 -8.95 -37.70 29.96
CA SER A 6 -10.19 -38.17 29.36
C SER A 6 -9.93 -39.57 28.80
N SER A 7 -9.75 -40.53 29.69
CA SER A 7 -10.01 -41.95 29.47
C SER A 7 -11.52 -42.18 29.34
N LEU A 8 -12.17 -41.41 28.46
CA LEU A 8 -13.48 -41.76 27.93
C LEU A 8 -13.23 -42.98 27.04
N LEU A 9 -13.78 -44.11 27.46
CA LEU A 9 -13.89 -45.37 26.72
C LEU A 9 -13.87 -45.11 25.20
N LYS A 10 -12.69 -45.30 24.58
CA LYS A 10 -12.56 -45.39 23.12
C LYS A 10 -13.40 -46.59 22.73
N ILE A 11 -14.64 -46.37 22.28
CA ILE A 11 -15.44 -47.42 21.65
C ILE A 11 -14.53 -47.99 20.54
N PRO A 12 -14.17 -49.28 20.59
CA PRO A 12 -13.25 -49.84 19.61
C PRO A 12 -13.88 -49.68 18.23
N VAL A 13 -13.29 -48.79 17.42
CA VAL A 13 -13.70 -48.62 16.03
C VAL A 13 -13.38 -49.94 15.35
N LYS A 14 -14.40 -50.65 14.87
CA LYS A 14 -14.23 -51.88 14.10
C LYS A 14 -13.39 -51.55 12.85
N LYS A 15 -12.12 -51.95 12.86
CA LYS A 15 -11.20 -51.73 11.75
C LYS A 15 -11.50 -52.78 10.67
N PRO A 16 -11.78 -52.37 9.42
CA PRO A 16 -11.99 -53.34 8.34
C PRO A 16 -10.69 -54.10 8.07
N LEU A 17 -10.80 -55.40 7.75
CA LEU A 17 -9.67 -56.19 7.30
C LEU A 17 -9.47 -55.91 5.81
N VAL A 18 -8.34 -55.31 5.46
CA VAL A 18 -8.02 -54.90 4.09
C VAL A 18 -6.69 -55.48 3.64
N THR A 19 -6.60 -55.78 2.34
CA THR A 19 -5.41 -56.31 1.68
C THR A 19 -4.93 -55.39 0.57
N ASP A 20 -3.66 -55.49 0.20
CA ASP A 20 -3.14 -54.89 -1.03
C ASP A 20 -3.42 -55.77 -2.26
N HIS A 21 -3.02 -55.28 -3.44
CA HIS A 21 -3.15 -56.01 -4.71
C HIS A 21 -2.36 -57.34 -4.80
N LEU A 22 -1.47 -57.63 -3.85
CA LEU A 22 -0.70 -58.87 -3.75
C LEU A 22 -1.32 -59.84 -2.72
N GLY A 23 -2.43 -59.45 -2.08
CA GLY A 23 -3.08 -60.23 -1.02
C GLY A 23 -2.43 -60.07 0.36
N ASN A 24 -1.46 -59.16 0.53
CA ASN A 24 -0.86 -58.91 1.83
C ASN A 24 -1.81 -58.08 2.69
N VAL A 25 -1.98 -58.46 3.96
CA VAL A 25 -2.78 -57.69 4.92
C VAL A 25 -2.13 -56.34 5.19
N VAL A 26 -2.90 -55.25 5.04
CA VAL A 26 -2.46 -53.90 5.41
C VAL A 26 -2.93 -53.61 6.85
N PRO A 27 -2.03 -53.55 7.83
CA PRO A 27 -2.40 -53.40 9.24
C PRO A 27 -2.86 -51.97 9.53
N LEU A 28 -4.16 -51.79 9.81
CA LEU A 28 -4.74 -50.49 10.15
C LEU A 28 -4.50 -50.13 11.63
N GLY A 29 -3.87 -48.97 11.83
CA GLY A 29 -3.63 -48.32 13.11
C GLY A 29 -4.83 -47.50 13.59
N ASP A 30 -4.58 -46.44 14.36
CA ASP A 30 -5.64 -45.60 14.89
C ASP A 30 -6.27 -44.72 13.77
N PRO A 31 -7.56 -44.35 13.89
CA PRO A 31 -8.18 -43.46 12.93
C PRO A 31 -7.59 -42.04 13.07
N ILE A 32 -7.11 -41.49 11.95
CA ILE A 32 -6.55 -40.13 11.84
C ILE A 32 -7.69 -39.11 11.67
N GLY A 33 -8.70 -39.47 10.87
CA GLY A 33 -9.81 -38.56 10.56
C GLY A 33 -11.00 -39.27 9.92
N VAL A 34 -12.16 -38.62 9.96
CA VAL A 34 -13.40 -39.09 9.32
C VAL A 34 -13.88 -37.98 8.38
N GLY A 35 -13.84 -38.23 7.08
CA GLY A 35 -14.35 -37.34 6.04
C GLY A 35 -15.75 -37.74 5.57
N GLY A 36 -16.31 -36.99 4.63
CA GLY A 36 -17.63 -37.29 4.04
C GLY A 36 -17.64 -38.56 3.18
N GLU A 37 -16.52 -38.91 2.57
CA GLU A 37 -16.41 -40.04 1.64
C GLU A 37 -15.85 -41.32 2.28
N GLY A 38 -15.16 -41.20 3.41
CA GLY A 38 -14.45 -42.31 4.03
C GLY A 38 -13.71 -41.94 5.31
N ARG A 39 -13.08 -42.95 5.89
CA ARG A 39 -12.27 -42.85 7.11
C ARG A 39 -10.80 -43.07 6.79
N VAL A 40 -9.94 -42.25 7.38
CA VAL A 40 -8.48 -42.34 7.23
C VAL A 40 -7.87 -42.97 8.47
N PHE A 41 -6.99 -43.95 8.28
CA PHE A 41 -6.32 -44.71 9.31
C PHE A 41 -4.80 -44.63 9.13
N GLU A 42 -4.05 -44.75 10.22
CA GLU A 42 -2.62 -45.03 10.17
C GLU A 42 -2.35 -46.43 9.60
N VAL A 43 -1.15 -46.63 9.03
CA VAL A 43 -0.65 -47.96 8.65
C VAL A 43 0.45 -48.35 9.63
N THR A 44 0.20 -49.34 10.50
CA THR A 44 1.01 -49.61 11.71
C THR A 44 2.51 -49.88 11.45
N LYS A 45 2.88 -50.27 10.22
CA LYS A 45 4.27 -50.57 9.82
C LYS A 45 4.83 -49.64 8.75
N GLU A 46 4.05 -48.67 8.29
CA GLU A 46 4.45 -47.70 7.27
C GLU A 46 4.05 -46.29 7.78
N PRO A 47 4.89 -45.65 8.62
CA PRO A 47 4.54 -44.39 9.27
C PRO A 47 4.38 -43.21 8.29
N ASP A 48 4.91 -43.33 7.07
CA ASP A 48 4.74 -42.31 6.02
C ASP A 48 3.48 -42.56 5.17
N CYS A 49 2.67 -43.57 5.53
CA CYS A 49 1.47 -43.98 4.80
C CYS A 49 0.21 -43.87 5.65
N ALA A 50 -0.89 -43.51 5.00
CA ALA A 50 -2.23 -43.51 5.55
C ALA A 50 -3.17 -44.28 4.63
N ALA A 51 -4.15 -44.97 5.21
CA ALA A 51 -5.15 -45.73 4.49
C ALA A 51 -6.51 -45.04 4.55
N LYS A 52 -7.08 -44.63 3.41
CA LYS A 52 -8.47 -44.15 3.31
C LYS A 52 -9.36 -45.31 2.87
N VAL A 53 -10.33 -45.64 3.70
CA VAL A 53 -11.38 -46.62 3.40
C VAL A 53 -12.68 -45.89 3.18
N TYR A 54 -13.29 -46.09 2.01
CA TYR A 54 -14.51 -45.37 1.62
C TYR A 54 -15.74 -45.94 2.32
N HIS A 55 -16.73 -45.08 2.57
CA HIS A 55 -18.00 -45.50 3.18
C HIS A 55 -18.91 -46.25 2.21
N LYS A 56 -18.87 -45.90 0.92
CA LYS A 56 -19.67 -46.55 -0.13
C LYS A 56 -18.82 -47.61 -0.82
N THR A 57 -19.10 -48.87 -0.52
CA THR A 57 -18.47 -50.05 -1.13
C THR A 57 -19.54 -50.97 -1.73
N PRO A 58 -19.31 -51.57 -2.92
CA PRO A 58 -18.11 -51.46 -3.76
C PRO A 58 -18.00 -50.08 -4.42
N LEU A 59 -16.77 -49.68 -4.76
CA LEU A 59 -16.52 -48.41 -5.44
C LEU A 59 -17.20 -48.36 -6.81
N SER A 60 -17.74 -47.20 -7.18
CA SER A 60 -18.34 -47.02 -8.51
C SER A 60 -17.32 -47.24 -9.63
N GLY A 61 -17.77 -47.69 -10.81
CA GLY A 61 -16.88 -47.95 -11.94
C GLY A 61 -16.06 -46.73 -12.38
N LEU A 62 -16.65 -45.53 -12.30
CA LEU A 62 -15.97 -44.28 -12.58
C LEU A 62 -14.87 -43.98 -11.55
N GLN A 63 -15.19 -44.10 -10.25
CA GLN A 63 -14.24 -43.86 -9.17
C GLN A 63 -13.07 -44.83 -9.22
N LEU A 64 -13.34 -46.13 -9.44
CA LEU A 64 -12.30 -47.14 -9.58
C LEU A 64 -11.39 -46.87 -10.79
N THR A 65 -11.98 -46.49 -11.93
CA THR A 65 -11.21 -46.11 -13.13
C THR A 65 -10.31 -44.91 -12.85
N LYS A 66 -10.81 -43.93 -12.09
CA LYS A 66 -10.05 -42.75 -11.68
C LYS A 66 -8.88 -43.11 -10.78
N LEU A 67 -9.12 -43.84 -9.70
CA LEU A 67 -8.07 -44.27 -8.79
C LEU A 67 -6.98 -45.08 -9.52
N LYS A 68 -7.37 -46.04 -10.38
CA LYS A 68 -6.42 -46.81 -11.21
C LYS A 68 -5.59 -45.92 -12.14
N ALA A 69 -6.15 -44.83 -12.65
CA ALA A 69 -5.41 -43.87 -13.46
C ALA A 69 -4.48 -43.00 -12.60
N MET A 70 -4.91 -42.56 -11.41
CA MET A 70 -4.07 -41.79 -10.46
C MET A 70 -2.83 -42.57 -10.04
N LEU A 71 -2.95 -43.88 -9.80
CA LEU A 71 -1.83 -44.77 -9.45
C LEU A 71 -0.72 -44.82 -10.52
N LYS A 72 -1.03 -44.46 -11.78
CA LYS A 72 -0.06 -44.39 -12.87
C LYS A 72 0.63 -43.03 -12.98
N ILE A 73 0.08 -42.00 -12.33
CA ILE A 73 0.64 -40.65 -12.30
C ILE A 73 1.65 -40.63 -11.15
N GLY A 74 2.93 -40.74 -11.49
CA GLY A 74 4.11 -40.85 -10.61
C GLY A 74 3.90 -40.51 -9.12
N ALA A 75 3.59 -41.52 -8.31
CA ALA A 75 3.27 -41.35 -6.90
C ALA A 75 4.49 -40.92 -6.06
N LYS A 76 5.70 -41.32 -6.45
CA LYS A 76 6.94 -40.95 -5.74
C LYS A 76 7.26 -39.47 -5.92
N GLU A 77 7.03 -38.94 -7.11
CA GLU A 77 7.30 -37.55 -7.45
C GLU A 77 6.27 -36.59 -6.83
N LEU A 78 5.04 -37.05 -6.60
CA LEU A 78 3.97 -36.26 -5.99
C LEU A 78 3.93 -36.37 -4.47
N ALA A 79 4.53 -37.40 -3.86
CA ALA A 79 4.54 -37.61 -2.41
C ALA A 79 5.01 -36.39 -1.58
N PRO A 80 6.01 -35.58 -1.99
CA PRO A 80 6.43 -34.40 -1.23
C PRO A 80 5.40 -33.26 -1.21
N ILE A 81 4.46 -33.23 -2.15
CA ILE A 81 3.53 -32.10 -2.37
C ILE A 81 2.06 -32.48 -2.26
N ALA A 82 1.73 -33.76 -2.13
CA ALA A 82 0.36 -34.25 -2.08
C ALA A 82 0.27 -35.61 -1.35
N ALA A 83 -0.82 -35.79 -0.62
CA ALA A 83 -1.29 -37.09 -0.13
C ALA A 83 -1.85 -37.92 -1.31
N TRP A 84 -0.98 -38.22 -2.27
CA TRP A 84 -1.34 -38.86 -3.54
C TRP A 84 -1.62 -40.35 -3.35
N PRO A 85 -2.62 -40.94 -4.03
CA PRO A 85 -2.86 -42.38 -3.98
C PRO A 85 -1.64 -43.18 -4.48
N GLN A 86 -1.20 -44.16 -3.70
CA GLN A 86 -0.04 -45.01 -3.97
C GLN A 86 -0.41 -46.47 -4.25
N LYS A 87 -1.42 -47.01 -3.54
CA LYS A 87 -1.88 -48.40 -3.70
C LYS A 87 -3.40 -48.47 -3.56
N LEU A 88 -4.04 -49.45 -4.19
CA LEU A 88 -5.45 -49.76 -3.99
C LEU A 88 -5.59 -50.73 -2.81
N LEU A 89 -6.61 -50.53 -1.98
CA LEU A 89 -7.00 -51.45 -0.92
C LEU A 89 -8.20 -52.28 -1.35
N LEU A 90 -8.13 -53.58 -1.06
CA LEU A 90 -9.18 -54.56 -1.30
C LEU A 90 -9.78 -55.00 0.05
N ASP A 91 -11.08 -55.26 0.06
CA ASP A 91 -11.73 -55.89 1.20
C ASP A 91 -11.36 -57.37 1.25
N ALA A 92 -10.78 -57.81 2.36
CA ALA A 92 -10.28 -59.17 2.51
C ALA A 92 -11.36 -60.26 2.42
N GLN A 93 -12.64 -59.92 2.54
CA GLN A 93 -13.74 -60.88 2.50
C GLN A 93 -14.23 -61.19 1.08
N ASN A 94 -14.19 -60.20 0.17
CA ASN A 94 -14.82 -60.28 -1.15
C ASN A 94 -13.90 -59.84 -2.30
N ASP A 95 -12.66 -59.47 -1.99
CA ASP A 95 -11.63 -59.01 -2.92
C ASP A 95 -12.04 -57.78 -3.76
N GLN A 96 -13.03 -57.02 -3.28
CA GLN A 96 -13.50 -55.81 -3.96
C GLN A 96 -12.70 -54.58 -3.52
N PRO A 97 -12.37 -53.66 -4.45
CA PRO A 97 -11.78 -52.37 -4.11
C PRO A 97 -12.63 -51.57 -3.12
N CYS A 98 -12.02 -51.19 -2.01
CA CYS A 98 -12.70 -50.50 -0.91
C CYS A 98 -11.97 -49.24 -0.41
N GLY A 99 -10.74 -49.01 -0.86
CA GLY A 99 -9.92 -47.90 -0.36
C GLY A 99 -8.63 -47.68 -1.12
N ILE A 100 -7.79 -46.80 -0.58
CA ILE A 100 -6.45 -46.50 -1.08
C ILE A 100 -5.46 -46.33 0.07
N VAL A 101 -4.19 -46.65 -0.18
CA VAL A 101 -3.05 -46.18 0.61
C VAL A 101 -2.51 -44.92 -0.05
N MET A 102 -2.21 -43.90 0.72
CA MET A 102 -1.65 -42.62 0.28
C MET A 102 -0.53 -42.15 1.21
N THR A 103 0.23 -41.14 0.80
CA THR A 103 1.23 -40.50 1.67
C THR A 103 0.55 -39.87 2.89
N ARG A 104 1.07 -40.15 4.09
CA ARG A 104 0.65 -39.48 5.33
C ARG A 104 1.39 -38.16 5.45
N VAL A 105 0.65 -37.09 5.73
CA VAL A 105 1.23 -35.79 6.09
C VAL A 105 1.18 -35.69 7.62
N THR A 106 2.34 -35.58 8.25
CA THR A 106 2.48 -35.33 9.70
C THR A 106 2.94 -33.89 9.94
N ASP A 107 2.78 -33.43 11.19
CA ASP A 107 3.36 -32.17 11.68
C ASP A 107 2.97 -30.92 10.85
N ALA A 108 1.80 -30.98 10.21
CA ALA A 108 1.25 -29.91 9.40
C ALA A 108 -0.18 -29.58 9.84
N ARG A 109 -0.59 -28.32 9.62
CA ARG A 109 -1.95 -27.85 9.91
C ARG A 109 -2.59 -27.26 8.66
N GLU A 110 -3.90 -27.09 8.68
CA GLU A 110 -4.60 -26.45 7.56
C GLU A 110 -4.04 -25.06 7.27
N LEU A 111 -3.95 -24.70 6.00
CA LEU A 111 -3.28 -23.46 5.55
C LEU A 111 -3.84 -22.19 6.21
N HIS A 112 -5.12 -22.21 6.60
CA HIS A 112 -5.79 -21.08 7.25
C HIS A 112 -5.28 -20.79 8.67
N GLU A 113 -4.73 -21.78 9.35
CA GLU A 113 -4.08 -21.63 10.65
C GLU A 113 -2.81 -20.76 10.55
N LEU A 114 -2.20 -20.68 9.36
CA LEU A 114 -0.99 -19.87 9.12
C LEU A 114 -1.32 -18.39 8.85
N TYR A 115 -2.32 -18.07 8.02
CA TYR A 115 -2.61 -16.66 7.73
C TYR A 115 -3.51 -15.99 8.77
N GLY A 116 -4.29 -16.74 9.56
CA GLY A 116 -5.04 -16.21 10.69
C GLY A 116 -4.10 -15.68 11.79
N ALA A 117 -4.28 -14.44 12.24
CA ALA A 117 -3.33 -13.81 13.16
C ALA A 117 -3.26 -14.53 14.53
N SER A 118 -4.42 -14.84 15.12
CA SER A 118 -4.53 -15.49 16.43
C SER A 118 -4.04 -16.94 16.41
N THR A 119 -4.44 -17.68 15.37
CA THR A 119 -4.03 -19.08 15.16
C THR A 119 -2.54 -19.19 14.86
N ARG A 120 -2.01 -18.30 14.02
CA ARG A 120 -0.57 -18.22 13.72
C ARG A 120 0.24 -17.93 14.97
N ALA A 121 -0.17 -16.99 15.82
CA ALA A 121 0.55 -16.70 17.06
C ALA A 121 0.68 -17.93 17.98
N ARG A 122 -0.30 -18.85 17.92
CA ARG A 122 -0.31 -20.09 18.70
C ARG A 122 0.47 -21.24 18.04
N HIS A 123 0.34 -21.38 16.73
CA HIS A 123 0.82 -22.56 16.00
C HIS A 123 2.09 -22.34 15.20
N TYR A 124 2.39 -21.09 14.84
CA TYR A 124 3.58 -20.68 14.10
C TYR A 124 4.12 -19.36 14.69
N PRO A 125 4.55 -19.37 15.97
CA PRO A 125 4.94 -18.15 16.71
C PRO A 125 6.09 -17.36 16.08
N HIS A 126 6.91 -18.02 15.23
CA HIS A 126 8.04 -17.41 14.53
C HIS A 126 7.73 -17.08 13.05
N ALA A 127 6.50 -17.31 12.59
CA ALA A 127 6.11 -17.01 11.22
C ALA A 127 5.74 -15.53 11.05
N TYR A 128 6.70 -14.76 10.53
CA TYR A 128 6.46 -13.40 10.03
C TYR A 128 5.98 -13.38 8.57
N TRP A 129 5.62 -12.21 8.04
CA TRP A 129 5.02 -12.05 6.71
C TRP A 129 5.75 -12.77 5.57
N HIS A 130 7.09 -12.75 5.55
CA HIS A 130 7.85 -13.45 4.51
C HIS A 130 7.68 -14.98 4.54
N HIS A 131 7.36 -15.58 5.68
CA HIS A 131 7.01 -17.00 5.76
C HIS A 131 5.65 -17.28 5.10
N LEU A 132 4.69 -16.35 5.21
CA LEU A 132 3.40 -16.44 4.50
C LEU A 132 3.63 -16.32 2.98
N VAL A 133 4.54 -15.43 2.56
CA VAL A 133 4.96 -15.33 1.15
C VAL A 133 5.64 -16.64 0.68
N LEU A 134 6.47 -17.26 1.53
CA LEU A 134 7.11 -18.55 1.23
C LEU A 134 6.08 -19.67 1.09
N ALA A 135 5.11 -19.76 2.01
CA ALA A 135 4.00 -20.70 1.90
C ALA A 135 3.19 -20.46 0.61
N ALA A 136 2.95 -19.21 0.23
CA ALA A 136 2.24 -18.87 -1.01
C ALA A 136 3.03 -19.34 -2.25
N ARG A 137 4.35 -19.15 -2.25
CA ARG A 137 5.25 -19.64 -3.30
C ARG A 137 5.20 -21.16 -3.38
N ASN A 138 5.26 -21.85 -2.25
CA ASN A 138 5.25 -23.32 -2.20
C ASN A 138 3.89 -23.90 -2.61
N ALA A 139 2.79 -23.25 -2.26
CA ALA A 139 1.47 -23.57 -2.79
C ALA A 139 1.46 -23.44 -4.32
N ALA A 140 1.91 -22.32 -4.88
CA ALA A 140 1.99 -22.14 -6.33
C ALA A 140 2.87 -23.21 -7.02
N ALA A 141 4.00 -23.60 -6.41
CA ALA A 141 4.85 -24.67 -6.93
C ALA A 141 4.14 -26.04 -6.94
N ALA A 142 3.34 -26.35 -5.91
CA ALA A 142 2.53 -27.57 -5.87
C ALA A 142 1.46 -27.58 -6.97
N PHE A 143 0.80 -26.44 -7.24
CA PHE A 143 -0.11 -26.29 -8.39
C PHE A 143 0.61 -26.55 -9.72
N GLU A 144 1.78 -25.93 -9.94
CA GLU A 144 2.57 -26.13 -11.17
C GLU A 144 2.92 -27.62 -11.37
N ALA A 145 3.35 -28.30 -10.31
CA ALA A 145 3.72 -29.70 -10.35
C ALA A 145 2.54 -30.63 -10.69
N LEU A 146 1.32 -30.30 -10.25
CA LEU A 146 0.11 -31.04 -10.62
C LEU A 146 -0.32 -30.72 -12.06
N HIS A 147 -0.37 -29.44 -12.43
CA HIS A 147 -0.79 -28.99 -13.76
C HIS A 147 0.13 -29.51 -14.88
N THR A 148 1.44 -29.56 -14.66
CA THR A 148 2.42 -30.14 -15.62
C THR A 148 2.22 -31.64 -15.86
N ARG A 149 1.48 -32.33 -15.00
CA ARG A 149 1.11 -33.75 -15.12
C ARG A 149 -0.32 -33.95 -15.63
N ASN A 150 -0.95 -32.90 -16.16
CA ASN A 150 -2.35 -32.89 -16.62
C ASN A 150 -3.34 -33.28 -15.51
N VAL A 151 -3.04 -32.89 -14.27
CA VAL A 151 -3.94 -32.99 -13.12
C VAL A 151 -4.52 -31.61 -12.85
N VAL A 152 -5.85 -31.52 -12.73
CA VAL A 152 -6.57 -30.29 -12.37
C VAL A 152 -7.25 -30.53 -11.02
N ILE A 153 -7.01 -29.66 -10.05
CA ILE A 153 -7.45 -29.81 -8.65
C ILE A 153 -8.98 -29.71 -8.59
N GLY A 154 -9.53 -28.64 -9.18
CA GLY A 154 -10.96 -28.40 -9.31
C GLY A 154 -11.67 -27.95 -8.04
N ASP A 155 -11.36 -28.55 -6.88
CA ASP A 155 -11.83 -28.09 -5.57
C ASP A 155 -10.69 -27.42 -4.80
N VAL A 156 -10.26 -26.26 -5.29
CA VAL A 156 -9.29 -25.44 -4.57
C VAL A 156 -9.97 -24.86 -3.33
N ASN A 157 -9.51 -25.21 -2.14
CA ASN A 157 -9.97 -24.61 -0.89
C ASN A 157 -8.85 -24.67 0.16
N GLN A 158 -8.84 -23.73 1.11
CA GLN A 158 -7.81 -23.60 2.14
C GLN A 158 -7.65 -24.80 3.12
N GLY A 159 -8.71 -25.57 3.34
CA GLY A 159 -8.72 -26.82 4.12
C GLY A 159 -8.19 -28.04 3.37
N ASN A 160 -8.04 -27.97 2.03
CA ASN A 160 -7.41 -29.03 1.24
C ASN A 160 -5.88 -28.90 1.15
N LEU A 161 -5.29 -27.90 1.82
CA LEU A 161 -3.84 -27.71 1.89
C LEU A 161 -3.38 -27.71 3.35
N LEU A 162 -2.31 -28.46 3.61
CA LEU A 162 -1.61 -28.49 4.89
C LEU A 162 -0.24 -27.81 4.77
N VAL A 163 0.17 -27.11 5.82
CA VAL A 163 1.45 -26.40 5.92
C VAL A 163 2.20 -26.78 7.20
N ASP A 164 3.50 -27.05 7.10
CA ASP A 164 4.40 -27.32 8.25
C ASP A 164 5.15 -26.05 8.71
N GLU A 165 6.01 -26.21 9.71
CA GLU A 165 6.81 -25.11 10.27
C GLU A 165 7.85 -24.56 9.27
N GLU A 166 8.28 -25.36 8.30
CA GLU A 166 9.16 -24.99 7.20
C GLU A 166 8.44 -24.34 6.01
N MET A 167 7.13 -24.09 6.14
CA MET A 167 6.27 -23.52 5.10
C MET A 167 6.14 -24.40 3.84
N CYS A 168 6.40 -25.69 3.94
CA CYS A 168 6.11 -26.64 2.87
C CYS A 168 4.61 -26.88 2.82
N VAL A 169 4.04 -26.81 1.62
CA VAL A 169 2.60 -26.93 1.41
C VAL A 169 2.30 -28.24 0.69
N ARG A 170 1.37 -29.03 1.25
CA ARG A 170 0.93 -30.31 0.68
C ARG A 170 -0.58 -30.36 0.52
N PHE A 171 -1.03 -30.89 -0.59
CA PHE A 171 -2.45 -31.19 -0.80
C PHE A 171 -2.90 -32.43 -0.04
N ILE A 172 -4.13 -32.37 0.45
CA ILE A 172 -4.88 -33.54 0.93
C ILE A 172 -6.15 -33.72 0.10
N ASP A 173 -6.84 -34.84 0.30
CA ASP A 173 -8.08 -35.20 -0.42
C ASP A 173 -7.93 -35.19 -1.97
N CYS A 174 -6.76 -35.64 -2.44
CA CYS A 174 -6.37 -35.60 -3.84
C CYS A 174 -7.17 -36.58 -4.73
N ASP A 175 -7.87 -37.54 -4.13
CA ASP A 175 -8.70 -38.53 -4.83
C ASP A 175 -9.97 -37.92 -5.44
N SER A 176 -10.26 -36.65 -5.18
CA SER A 176 -11.31 -35.87 -5.83
C SER A 176 -10.86 -35.22 -7.15
N PHE A 177 -9.55 -35.07 -7.40
CA PHE A 177 -9.02 -34.28 -8.52
C PHE A 177 -9.44 -34.80 -9.89
N GLN A 178 -9.45 -33.90 -10.87
CA GLN A 178 -9.67 -34.21 -12.28
C GLN A 178 -8.36 -34.67 -12.92
N ILE A 179 -8.40 -35.79 -13.63
CA ILE A 179 -7.23 -36.37 -14.30
C ILE A 179 -7.55 -36.71 -15.74
N GLN A 180 -6.53 -36.62 -16.59
CA GLN A 180 -6.59 -37.08 -17.96
C GLN A 180 -5.99 -38.48 -18.10
N ALA A 181 -6.83 -39.47 -18.44
CA ALA A 181 -6.42 -40.85 -18.70
C ALA A 181 -6.46 -41.12 -20.22
N GLY A 182 -5.35 -40.87 -20.91
CA GLY A 182 -5.29 -40.93 -22.37
C GLY A 182 -6.17 -39.84 -23.00
N LYS A 183 -7.19 -40.25 -23.79
CA LYS A 183 -8.16 -39.32 -24.39
C LYS A 183 -9.38 -39.02 -23.50
N LYS A 184 -9.53 -39.70 -22.37
CA LYS A 184 -10.69 -39.54 -21.47
C LYS A 184 -10.34 -38.62 -20.31
N VAL A 185 -11.23 -37.67 -20.02
CA VAL A 185 -11.17 -36.83 -18.82
C VAL A 185 -12.04 -37.47 -17.74
N LEU A 186 -11.49 -37.63 -16.55
CA LEU A 186 -12.20 -38.12 -15.37
C LEU A 186 -12.43 -36.92 -14.44
N PRO A 187 -13.66 -36.41 -14.33
CA PRO A 187 -13.94 -35.09 -13.74
C PRO A 187 -13.80 -35.09 -12.21
N CYS A 188 -13.64 -33.88 -11.66
CA CYS A 188 -13.82 -33.60 -10.24
C CYS A 188 -15.26 -33.12 -10.03
N LEU A 189 -16.00 -33.78 -9.14
CA LEU A 189 -17.45 -33.58 -8.95
C LEU A 189 -17.80 -32.57 -7.84
N VAL A 190 -16.80 -32.16 -7.07
CA VAL A 190 -16.94 -31.29 -5.90
C VAL A 190 -16.34 -29.92 -6.17
N GLY A 191 -16.75 -28.90 -5.43
CA GLY A 191 -16.20 -27.56 -5.51
C GLY A 191 -16.71 -26.68 -4.38
N THR A 192 -15.86 -25.76 -3.95
CA THR A 192 -16.15 -24.81 -2.87
C THR A 192 -16.60 -23.47 -3.48
N PRO A 193 -17.87 -23.03 -3.31
CA PRO A 193 -18.42 -21.88 -4.05
C PRO A 193 -17.61 -20.59 -3.95
N HIS A 194 -17.00 -20.31 -2.81
CA HIS A 194 -16.27 -19.06 -2.56
C HIS A 194 -14.85 -19.07 -3.18
N PHE A 195 -14.40 -20.24 -3.66
CA PHE A 195 -13.17 -20.41 -4.43
C PHE A 195 -13.44 -20.73 -5.91
N THR A 196 -14.71 -20.84 -6.30
CA THR A 196 -15.12 -21.13 -7.67
C THR A 196 -15.09 -19.84 -8.50
N PRO A 197 -14.44 -19.85 -9.68
CA PRO A 197 -14.36 -18.66 -10.53
C PRO A 197 -15.74 -18.24 -11.08
N PRO A 198 -15.91 -16.97 -11.49
CA PRO A 198 -17.20 -16.41 -11.91
C PRO A 198 -17.92 -17.23 -12.99
N GLU A 199 -17.18 -17.72 -13.99
CA GLU A 199 -17.72 -18.50 -15.12
C GLU A 199 -18.24 -19.89 -14.72
N LEU A 200 -17.88 -20.39 -13.54
CA LEU A 200 -18.35 -21.66 -12.99
C LEU A 200 -19.39 -21.48 -11.89
N GLN A 201 -19.74 -20.25 -11.52
CA GLN A 201 -20.82 -19.99 -10.58
C GLN A 201 -22.15 -20.46 -11.18
N SER A 202 -22.98 -21.11 -10.34
CA SER A 202 -24.29 -21.66 -10.75
C SER A 202 -24.26 -22.75 -11.84
N GLN A 203 -23.08 -23.28 -12.19
CA GLN A 203 -22.93 -24.40 -13.12
C GLN A 203 -22.98 -25.75 -12.39
N ARG A 204 -23.45 -26.79 -13.07
CA ARG A 204 -23.31 -28.18 -12.57
C ARG A 204 -21.89 -28.67 -12.81
N LEU A 205 -21.08 -28.67 -11.75
CA LEU A 205 -19.66 -29.03 -11.79
C LEU A 205 -19.40 -30.44 -12.38
N SER A 206 -20.36 -31.35 -12.28
CA SER A 206 -20.30 -32.70 -12.88
C SER A 206 -20.34 -32.71 -14.41
N GLU A 207 -20.84 -31.65 -15.04
CA GLU A 207 -21.06 -31.55 -16.49
C GLU A 207 -19.99 -30.67 -17.18
N VAL A 208 -19.10 -30.03 -16.41
CA VAL A 208 -18.08 -29.12 -16.93
C VAL A 208 -16.70 -29.73 -16.84
N VAL A 209 -15.97 -29.73 -17.96
CA VAL A 209 -14.54 -30.08 -17.99
C VAL A 209 -13.74 -28.90 -17.44
N ARG A 210 -13.07 -29.10 -16.30
CA ARG A 210 -12.25 -28.04 -15.71
C ARG A 210 -10.91 -27.89 -16.43
N THR A 211 -10.34 -26.69 -16.37
CA THR A 211 -9.04 -26.38 -16.94
C THR A 211 -8.12 -25.80 -15.85
N PRO A 212 -6.79 -25.77 -16.06
CA PRO A 212 -5.86 -25.07 -15.17
C PRO A 212 -6.22 -23.59 -14.92
N GLN A 213 -6.95 -22.95 -15.84
CA GLN A 213 -7.41 -21.57 -15.70
C GLN A 213 -8.49 -21.42 -14.61
N HIS A 214 -9.27 -22.46 -14.32
CA HIS A 214 -10.20 -22.44 -13.20
C HIS A 214 -9.46 -22.55 -11.86
N ASP A 215 -8.47 -23.44 -11.77
CA ASP A 215 -7.61 -23.58 -10.59
C ASP A 215 -6.79 -22.29 -10.33
N ALA A 216 -6.37 -21.60 -11.38
CA ALA A 216 -5.60 -20.36 -11.28
C ALA A 216 -6.33 -19.24 -10.52
N PHE A 217 -7.68 -19.20 -10.60
CA PHE A 217 -8.49 -18.30 -9.78
C PHE A 217 -8.39 -18.66 -8.30
N GLY A 218 -8.59 -19.94 -7.95
CA GLY A 218 -8.46 -20.44 -6.58
C GLY A 218 -7.04 -20.23 -6.02
N LEU A 219 -6.01 -20.44 -6.83
CA LEU A 219 -4.63 -20.14 -6.46
C LEU A 219 -4.44 -18.65 -6.12
N ALA A 220 -4.98 -17.74 -6.95
CA ALA A 220 -4.90 -16.31 -6.66
C ALA A 220 -5.60 -15.95 -5.34
N LEU A 221 -6.73 -16.58 -5.02
CA LEU A 221 -7.39 -16.39 -3.71
C LEU A 221 -6.52 -16.89 -2.55
N LEU A 222 -5.91 -18.07 -2.66
CA LEU A 222 -5.02 -18.61 -1.62
C LEU A 222 -3.78 -17.73 -1.41
N VAL A 223 -3.15 -17.28 -2.50
CA VAL A 223 -2.03 -16.34 -2.44
C VAL A 223 -2.47 -15.02 -1.81
N PHE A 224 -3.66 -14.53 -2.14
CA PHE A 224 -4.21 -13.31 -1.52
C PHE A 224 -4.43 -13.50 -0.01
N HIS A 225 -5.07 -14.59 0.43
CA HIS A 225 -5.25 -14.89 1.85
C HIS A 225 -3.91 -14.91 2.62
N LEU A 226 -2.87 -15.50 2.05
CA LEU A 226 -1.55 -15.53 2.67
C LEU A 226 -0.91 -14.14 2.75
N LEU A 227 -0.91 -13.37 1.66
CA LEU A 227 -0.27 -12.06 1.62
C LEU A 227 -1.03 -11.00 2.44
N PHE A 228 -2.36 -11.06 2.45
CA PHE A 228 -3.26 -10.10 3.11
C PHE A 228 -3.80 -10.61 4.47
N VAL A 229 -3.11 -11.57 5.10
CA VAL A 229 -3.38 -12.00 6.48
C VAL A 229 -4.84 -12.43 6.69
N GLY A 230 -5.34 -13.27 5.79
CA GLY A 230 -6.68 -13.86 5.83
C GLY A 230 -7.81 -13.01 5.25
N ARG A 231 -7.53 -11.79 4.76
CA ARG A 231 -8.57 -10.97 4.11
C ARG A 231 -8.99 -11.56 2.77
N HIS A 232 -10.30 -11.62 2.51
CA HIS A 232 -10.83 -12.07 1.23
C HIS A 232 -10.84 -10.94 0.19
N PRO A 233 -10.37 -11.15 -1.06
CA PRO A 233 -10.24 -10.06 -2.05
C PRO A 233 -11.58 -9.46 -2.52
N PHE A 234 -12.67 -10.20 -2.35
CA PHE A 234 -14.04 -9.75 -2.64
C PHE A 234 -14.80 -9.26 -1.40
N ALA A 235 -14.18 -9.27 -0.21
CA ALA A 235 -14.76 -8.71 1.01
C ALA A 235 -14.33 -7.24 1.11
N GLY A 236 -15.21 -6.34 0.65
CA GLY A 236 -14.99 -4.90 0.66
C GLY A 236 -16.25 -4.14 1.02
N ARG A 237 -16.11 -2.82 1.14
CA ARG A 237 -17.24 -1.90 1.35
C ARG A 237 -17.88 -1.61 0.01
N PHE A 238 -19.08 -2.16 -0.19
CA PHE A 238 -19.86 -1.96 -1.39
C PHE A 238 -20.42 -0.53 -1.45
N ARG A 239 -20.30 0.13 -2.60
CA ARG A 239 -20.78 1.50 -2.82
C ARG A 239 -22.21 1.58 -3.38
N GLY A 240 -22.79 0.46 -3.80
CA GLY A 240 -24.15 0.41 -4.34
C GLY A 240 -25.21 0.15 -3.27
N GLU A 241 -26.45 -0.02 -3.72
CA GLU A 241 -27.58 -0.31 -2.83
C GLU A 241 -27.69 -1.80 -2.50
N GLY A 242 -28.06 -2.08 -1.25
CA GLY A 242 -28.27 -3.42 -0.73
C GLY A 242 -26.98 -4.16 -0.38
N ASP A 243 -27.16 -5.41 0.00
CA ASP A 243 -26.10 -6.23 0.54
C ASP A 243 -25.25 -6.91 -0.55
N MET A 244 -23.95 -7.04 -0.26
CA MET A 244 -22.98 -7.65 -1.16
C MET A 244 -22.31 -8.86 -0.52
N HIS A 245 -22.87 -10.04 -0.79
CA HIS A 245 -22.29 -11.33 -0.43
C HIS A 245 -21.05 -11.65 -1.29
N ILE A 246 -20.13 -12.46 -0.76
CA ILE A 246 -18.88 -12.81 -1.44
C ILE A 246 -19.16 -13.51 -2.77
N GLU A 247 -20.09 -14.46 -2.82
CA GLU A 247 -20.41 -15.21 -4.04
C GLU A 247 -20.99 -14.29 -5.12
N ARG A 248 -21.83 -13.34 -4.72
CA ARG A 248 -22.34 -12.29 -5.60
C ARG A 248 -21.19 -11.40 -6.09
N ALA A 249 -20.32 -10.95 -5.20
CA ALA A 249 -19.16 -10.13 -5.53
C ALA A 249 -18.21 -10.83 -6.50
N ILE A 250 -17.99 -12.15 -6.34
CA ILE A 250 -17.23 -12.97 -7.29
C ILE A 250 -17.95 -13.01 -8.64
N SER A 251 -19.24 -13.37 -8.67
CA SER A 251 -20.00 -13.47 -9.93
C SER A 251 -20.04 -12.15 -10.72
N GLU A 252 -20.04 -11.01 -10.01
CA GLU A 252 -20.07 -9.66 -10.59
C GLU A 252 -18.65 -9.08 -10.81
N GLY A 253 -17.58 -9.84 -10.55
CA GLY A 253 -16.19 -9.39 -10.77
C GLY A 253 -15.74 -8.22 -9.89
N ARG A 254 -16.33 -8.09 -8.69
CA ARG A 254 -16.17 -6.95 -7.78
C ARG A 254 -14.95 -7.06 -6.87
N PHE A 255 -13.76 -7.05 -7.48
CA PHE A 255 -12.51 -7.09 -6.73
C PHE A 255 -12.32 -5.82 -5.89
N ALA A 256 -12.32 -5.94 -4.55
CA ALA A 256 -12.36 -4.81 -3.62
C ALA A 256 -11.06 -4.01 -3.55
N PHE A 257 -9.93 -4.65 -3.85
CA PHE A 257 -8.62 -4.02 -3.78
C PHE A 257 -8.15 -3.47 -5.14
N SER A 258 -9.03 -3.53 -6.16
CA SER A 258 -8.71 -3.07 -7.51
C SER A 258 -8.38 -1.58 -7.57
N LYS A 259 -7.49 -1.19 -8.48
CA LYS A 259 -7.26 0.23 -8.82
C LYS A 259 -8.46 0.85 -9.55
N TYR A 260 -9.33 0.04 -10.13
CA TYR A 260 -10.51 0.47 -10.90
C TYR A 260 -11.79 0.52 -10.04
N ARG A 261 -11.74 1.20 -8.89
CA ARG A 261 -12.81 1.21 -7.88
C ARG A 261 -14.17 1.69 -8.40
N ASN A 262 -14.18 2.60 -9.36
CA ASN A 262 -15.41 3.07 -9.97
C ASN A 262 -16.10 1.96 -10.79
N GLN A 263 -15.33 1.03 -11.37
CA GLN A 263 -15.87 -0.10 -12.13
C GLN A 263 -16.33 -1.22 -11.21
N THR A 264 -15.55 -1.54 -10.16
CA THR A 264 -15.90 -2.62 -9.22
C THR A 264 -16.97 -2.19 -8.22
N GLN A 265 -17.15 -0.88 -8.02
CA GLN A 265 -17.98 -0.24 -6.99
C GLN A 265 -17.68 -0.77 -5.57
N MET A 266 -16.42 -1.14 -5.33
CA MET A 266 -15.96 -1.64 -4.05
C MET A 266 -14.77 -0.82 -3.56
N ASP A 267 -14.75 -0.58 -2.26
CA ASP A 267 -13.57 -0.13 -1.54
C ASP A 267 -13.00 -1.26 -0.68
N PRO A 268 -11.67 -1.33 -0.50
CA PRO A 268 -11.09 -2.25 0.45
C PRO A 268 -11.49 -1.86 1.88
N PRO A 269 -11.52 -2.83 2.80
CA PRO A 269 -11.68 -2.56 4.22
C PRO A 269 -10.60 -1.61 4.74
N PRO A 270 -10.88 -0.82 5.79
CA PRO A 270 -9.84 -0.06 6.48
C PRO A 270 -8.78 -1.00 7.09
N ALA A 271 -7.61 -0.46 7.46
CA ALA A 271 -6.55 -1.19 8.15
C ALA A 271 -6.09 -2.49 7.44
N SER A 272 -6.03 -2.46 6.11
CA SER A 272 -5.56 -3.57 5.27
C SER A 272 -4.35 -3.14 4.44
N LEU A 273 -3.58 -4.11 3.96
CA LEU A 273 -2.63 -3.86 2.88
C LEU A 273 -3.36 -3.31 1.65
N SER A 274 -2.66 -2.52 0.86
CA SER A 274 -3.07 -2.11 -0.49
C SER A 274 -2.22 -2.84 -1.53
N LEU A 275 -2.71 -2.91 -2.77
CA LEU A 275 -1.91 -3.45 -3.87
C LEU A 275 -0.63 -2.64 -4.14
N THR A 276 -0.57 -1.37 -3.75
CA THR A 276 0.62 -0.53 -3.91
C THR A 276 1.72 -0.84 -2.88
N ASP A 277 1.40 -1.60 -1.82
CA ASP A 277 2.41 -2.09 -0.87
C ASP A 277 3.17 -3.31 -1.39
N LEU A 278 2.72 -3.89 -2.51
CA LEU A 278 3.30 -5.06 -3.16
C LEU A 278 4.08 -4.66 -4.43
N PRO A 279 4.96 -5.54 -4.96
CA PRO A 279 5.58 -5.32 -6.26
C PRO A 279 4.53 -5.09 -7.36
N PRO A 280 4.75 -4.15 -8.29
CA PRO A 280 3.80 -3.86 -9.37
C PRO A 280 3.35 -5.10 -10.15
N GLN A 281 4.28 -6.02 -10.41
CA GLN A 281 3.99 -7.30 -11.08
C GLN A 281 2.96 -8.14 -10.33
N ILE A 282 3.07 -8.27 -9.00
CA ILE A 282 2.12 -9.04 -8.19
C ILE A 282 0.76 -8.35 -8.14
N ALA A 283 0.74 -7.03 -8.02
CA ALA A 283 -0.49 -6.24 -8.07
C ALA A 283 -1.25 -6.45 -9.39
N GLU A 284 -0.55 -6.41 -10.52
CA GLU A 284 -1.11 -6.68 -11.85
C GLU A 284 -1.58 -8.12 -12.00
N MET A 285 -0.87 -9.10 -11.42
CA MET A 285 -1.29 -10.49 -11.43
C MET A 285 -2.59 -10.73 -10.65
N PHE A 286 -2.79 -10.03 -9.52
CA PHE A 286 -4.08 -10.09 -8.81
C PHE A 286 -5.22 -9.51 -9.64
N GLU A 287 -5.01 -8.36 -10.31
CA GLU A 287 -5.99 -7.79 -11.23
C GLU A 287 -6.31 -8.76 -12.37
N ALA A 288 -5.29 -9.32 -13.02
CA ALA A 288 -5.45 -10.27 -14.13
C ALA A 288 -6.12 -11.58 -13.70
N ALA A 289 -5.89 -12.05 -12.46
CA ALA A 289 -6.50 -13.29 -11.97
C ALA A 289 -7.97 -13.11 -11.55
N LEU A 290 -8.24 -12.06 -10.76
CA LEU A 290 -9.51 -11.88 -10.06
C LEU A 290 -10.54 -11.06 -10.84
N ARG A 291 -10.11 -10.34 -11.89
CA ARG A 291 -10.99 -9.64 -12.84
C ARG A 291 -10.92 -10.21 -14.27
N CYS A 292 -10.34 -11.40 -14.43
CA CYS A 292 -10.25 -12.06 -15.73
C CYS A 292 -11.64 -12.21 -16.36
N ASP A 293 -11.75 -11.84 -17.64
CA ASP A 293 -12.87 -12.17 -18.50
C ASP A 293 -12.45 -13.20 -19.57
N PRO A 294 -12.71 -14.50 -19.35
CA PRO A 294 -12.39 -15.53 -20.32
C PRO A 294 -13.14 -15.37 -21.66
N ALA A 295 -14.33 -14.75 -21.67
CA ALA A 295 -15.10 -14.54 -22.89
C ALA A 295 -14.42 -13.49 -23.79
N ALA A 296 -13.67 -12.55 -23.20
CA ALA A 296 -12.82 -11.60 -23.90
C ALA A 296 -11.43 -12.19 -24.30
N GLY A 297 -11.20 -13.49 -24.10
CA GLY A 297 -9.94 -14.16 -24.42
C GLY A 297 -8.80 -13.89 -23.43
N GLN A 298 -9.10 -13.31 -22.26
CA GLN A 298 -8.11 -13.08 -21.21
C GLN A 298 -7.73 -14.40 -20.52
N GLN A 299 -6.51 -14.45 -19.98
CA GLN A 299 -6.00 -15.61 -19.25
C GLN A 299 -5.49 -15.19 -17.88
N ARG A 300 -5.78 -16.01 -16.87
CA ARG A 300 -5.27 -15.84 -15.53
C ARG A 300 -3.78 -16.21 -15.47
N PRO A 301 -3.00 -15.58 -14.57
CA PRO A 301 -1.62 -15.96 -14.35
C PRO A 301 -1.48 -17.42 -13.94
N SER A 302 -0.56 -18.12 -14.59
CA SER A 302 -0.23 -19.51 -14.29
C SER A 302 0.47 -19.67 -12.94
N ALA A 303 0.43 -20.88 -12.39
CA ALA A 303 1.13 -21.23 -11.17
C ALA A 303 2.64 -20.92 -11.23
N ARG A 304 3.29 -21.19 -12.38
CA ARG A 304 4.71 -20.86 -12.62
C ARG A 304 5.01 -19.36 -12.54
N GLN A 305 4.11 -18.53 -13.06
CA GLN A 305 4.23 -17.07 -12.97
C GLN A 305 4.14 -16.62 -11.51
N TRP A 306 3.23 -17.20 -10.72
CA TRP A 306 3.15 -16.94 -9.27
C TRP A 306 4.42 -17.35 -8.53
N VAL A 307 4.98 -18.53 -8.80
CA VAL A 307 6.27 -18.96 -8.22
C VAL A 307 7.35 -17.93 -8.48
N THR A 308 7.53 -17.53 -9.74
CA THR A 308 8.57 -16.58 -10.15
C THR A 308 8.39 -15.21 -9.46
N ALA A 309 7.17 -14.68 -9.43
CA ALA A 309 6.88 -13.39 -8.84
C ALA A 309 7.07 -13.38 -7.31
N LEU A 310 6.62 -14.44 -6.62
CA LEU A 310 6.75 -14.57 -5.17
C LEU A 310 8.20 -14.81 -4.73
N GLU A 311 9.00 -15.54 -5.50
CA GLU A 311 10.45 -15.66 -5.28
C GLU A 311 11.16 -14.30 -5.39
N ASN A 312 10.78 -13.50 -6.39
CA ASN A 312 11.33 -12.15 -6.54
C ASN A 312 10.92 -11.24 -5.38
N LEU A 313 9.69 -11.37 -4.87
CA LEU A 313 9.25 -10.67 -3.67
C LEU A 313 10.08 -11.08 -2.44
N LEU A 314 10.32 -12.38 -2.23
CA LEU A 314 11.17 -12.87 -1.14
C LEU A 314 12.59 -12.31 -1.22
N LYS A 315 13.18 -12.23 -2.42
CA LYS A 315 14.51 -11.64 -2.63
C LYS A 315 14.56 -10.14 -2.37
N ASN A 316 13.47 -9.43 -2.66
CA ASN A 316 13.36 -7.97 -2.51
C ASN A 316 12.58 -7.56 -1.25
N ARG A 317 12.72 -8.31 -0.16
CA ARG A 317 12.16 -7.95 1.14
C ARG A 317 13.11 -7.05 1.93
N ARG A 318 12.56 -6.19 2.77
CA ARG A 318 13.30 -5.43 3.79
C ARG A 318 12.67 -5.64 5.16
N GLU A 319 13.50 -5.56 6.18
CA GLU A 319 13.08 -5.43 7.56
C GLU A 319 12.73 -3.96 7.85
N CYS A 320 11.77 -3.73 8.73
CA CYS A 320 11.42 -2.38 9.17
C CYS A 320 12.46 -1.87 10.16
N ASP A 321 12.83 -0.59 10.01
CA ASP A 321 13.77 0.08 10.90
C ASP A 321 13.20 0.33 12.31
N ILE A 322 11.87 0.15 12.51
CA ILE A 322 11.15 0.45 13.76
C ILE A 322 10.82 -0.84 14.54
N ASP A 323 10.25 -1.85 13.88
CA ASP A 323 9.92 -3.13 14.49
C ASP A 323 10.44 -4.27 13.61
N SER A 324 11.42 -5.02 14.11
CA SER A 324 12.07 -6.10 13.36
C SER A 324 11.12 -7.25 12.99
N SER A 325 9.94 -7.35 13.62
CA SER A 325 8.90 -8.31 13.20
C SER A 325 8.18 -7.90 11.91
N HIS A 326 8.27 -6.63 11.53
CA HIS A 326 7.68 -6.11 10.31
C HIS A 326 8.63 -6.33 9.14
N ILE A 327 8.32 -7.34 8.33
CA ILE A 327 9.04 -7.62 7.08
C ILE A 327 8.09 -7.35 5.92
N TYR A 328 8.56 -6.60 4.92
CA TYR A 328 7.73 -6.13 3.81
C TYR A 328 8.54 -5.93 2.53
N TYR A 329 7.86 -5.57 1.44
CA TYR A 329 8.50 -5.31 0.15
C TYR A 329 9.41 -4.06 0.20
N ASN A 330 10.66 -4.18 -0.26
CA ASN A 330 11.64 -3.11 -0.22
C ASN A 330 11.23 -1.84 -0.99
N GLY A 331 10.49 -2.00 -2.08
CA GLY A 331 10.02 -0.88 -2.90
C GLY A 331 8.78 -0.16 -2.37
N ALA A 332 8.21 -0.57 -1.23
CA ALA A 332 7.09 0.14 -0.61
C ALA A 332 7.57 1.50 -0.02
N PRO A 333 6.75 2.56 -0.10
CA PRO A 333 7.15 3.91 0.33
C PRO A 333 7.40 4.02 1.84
N GLU A 334 6.68 3.25 2.63
CA GLU A 334 6.80 3.15 4.08
C GLU A 334 6.46 1.73 4.54
N CYS A 335 6.71 1.41 5.81
CA CYS A 335 6.30 0.10 6.35
C CYS A 335 4.77 0.01 6.43
N PRO A 336 4.13 -0.91 5.68
CA PRO A 336 2.67 -0.98 5.65
C PRO A 336 2.08 -1.47 6.97
N TRP A 337 2.81 -2.29 7.72
CA TRP A 337 2.40 -2.78 9.03
C TRP A 337 2.38 -1.65 10.07
N CYS A 338 3.45 -0.86 10.17
CA CYS A 338 3.48 0.35 10.99
C CYS A 338 2.35 1.32 10.61
N ARG A 339 2.10 1.52 9.31
CA ARG A 339 1.00 2.38 8.83
C ARG A 339 -0.37 1.87 9.29
N ILE A 340 -0.61 0.57 9.22
CA ILE A 340 -1.86 -0.05 9.68
C ILE A 340 -2.03 0.15 11.18
N GLU A 341 -1.00 -0.16 11.97
CA GLU A 341 -1.02 0.00 13.44
C GLU A 341 -1.21 1.48 13.85
N ALA A 342 -0.52 2.41 13.19
CA ALA A 342 -0.63 3.85 13.46
C ALA A 342 -2.04 4.40 13.19
N ASN A 343 -2.76 3.81 12.23
CA ASN A 343 -4.14 4.15 11.92
C ASN A 343 -5.17 3.43 12.81
N GLY A 344 -4.73 2.79 13.91
CA GLY A 344 -5.60 2.06 14.84
C GLY A 344 -5.95 0.63 14.40
N GLY A 345 -5.26 0.10 13.38
CA GLY A 345 -5.40 -1.29 12.95
C GLY A 345 -4.69 -2.28 13.89
N PRO A 346 -4.98 -3.58 13.76
CA PRO A 346 -4.39 -4.61 14.60
C PRO A 346 -2.90 -4.85 14.27
N ALA A 347 -2.13 -5.24 15.29
CA ALA A 347 -0.75 -5.70 15.11
C ALA A 347 -0.72 -7.16 14.63
N PHE A 348 -0.46 -7.37 13.34
CA PHE A 348 -0.49 -8.70 12.72
C PHE A 348 0.77 -9.54 12.96
N PHE A 349 1.89 -8.88 13.29
CA PHE A 349 3.19 -9.51 13.52
C PHE A 349 3.81 -8.90 14.76
N ILE A 350 4.24 -9.74 15.70
CA ILE A 350 4.80 -9.31 16.99
C ILE A 350 6.07 -10.12 17.22
N ASN A 351 7.18 -9.44 17.53
CA ASN A 351 8.46 -10.10 17.79
C ASN A 351 8.43 -10.85 19.14
N GLN A 352 8.50 -12.18 19.12
CA GLN A 352 8.63 -13.00 20.33
C GLN A 352 10.08 -13.11 20.86
N ALA A 353 11.12 -12.67 20.16
CA ALA A 353 12.47 -12.56 20.74
C ALA A 353 12.57 -11.40 21.75
N LEU A 354 11.66 -10.41 21.67
CA LEU A 354 11.37 -9.46 22.76
C LEU A 354 10.53 -10.08 23.89
N VAL A 355 10.08 -11.33 23.77
CA VAL A 355 9.33 -12.09 24.78
C VAL A 355 10.27 -12.94 25.65
N GLY A 356 11.59 -12.95 25.37
CA GLY A 356 12.62 -13.50 26.26
C GLY A 356 13.14 -12.54 27.33
N GLY A 357 12.82 -11.25 27.24
CA GLY A 357 13.09 -10.24 28.26
C GLY A 357 11.80 -9.78 28.95
N SER A 358 11.86 -9.39 30.22
CA SER A 358 10.69 -8.88 30.95
C SER A 358 10.06 -7.69 30.20
N MET A 359 8.75 -7.46 30.34
CA MET A 359 8.09 -6.27 29.77
C MET A 359 8.80 -4.96 30.14
N GLN A 360 9.44 -4.92 31.31
CA GLN A 360 10.31 -3.84 31.77
C GLN A 360 11.45 -3.55 30.79
N SER A 361 12.18 -4.58 30.34
CA SER A 361 13.30 -4.42 29.40
C SER A 361 12.86 -3.88 28.03
N ARG A 362 11.63 -4.21 27.60
CA ARG A 362 11.01 -3.66 26.38
C ARG A 362 10.66 -2.19 26.56
N LEU A 363 10.04 -1.85 27.69
CA LEU A 363 9.71 -0.47 28.04
C LEU A 363 10.97 0.40 28.10
N GLU A 364 12.03 -0.08 28.75
CA GLU A 364 13.33 0.60 28.82
C GLU A 364 13.96 0.83 27.44
N ALA A 365 13.79 -0.09 26.50
CA ALA A 365 14.25 0.09 25.12
C ALA A 365 13.44 1.20 24.41
N TYR A 366 12.11 1.21 24.57
CA TYR A 366 11.27 2.27 24.03
C TYR A 366 11.53 3.62 24.71
N ASP A 367 11.78 3.65 26.03
CA ASP A 367 12.16 4.85 26.78
C ASP A 367 13.46 5.45 26.24
N ARG A 368 14.49 4.61 26.00
CA ARG A 368 15.74 5.06 25.37
C ARG A 368 15.49 5.63 23.98
N CYS A 369 14.68 4.97 23.15
CA CYS A 369 14.38 5.44 21.81
C CYS A 369 13.60 6.75 21.82
N VAL A 370 12.59 6.91 22.68
CA VAL A 370 11.79 8.14 22.81
C VAL A 370 12.65 9.29 23.34
N ALA A 371 13.54 9.02 24.30
CA ALA A 371 14.48 10.01 24.83
C ALA A 371 15.52 10.47 23.78
N GLN A 372 15.86 9.62 22.80
CA GLN A 372 16.76 9.93 21.69
C GLN A 372 16.07 10.62 20.50
N VAL A 373 14.76 10.88 20.58
CA VAL A 373 14.08 11.67 19.55
C VAL A 373 14.54 13.12 19.65
N GLU A 374 15.51 13.48 18.80
CA GLU A 374 15.96 14.85 18.59
C GLU A 374 14.82 15.74 18.08
N ASP A 375 14.86 17.03 18.42
CA ASP A 375 13.93 18.00 17.88
C ASP A 375 14.18 18.17 16.37
N ILE A 376 13.16 17.87 15.57
CA ILE A 376 13.23 17.92 14.11
C ILE A 376 12.74 19.29 13.67
N PHE A 377 13.52 19.97 12.84
CA PHE A 377 13.20 21.30 12.32
C PHE A 377 12.85 21.25 10.84
N PHE A 378 11.92 22.11 10.42
CA PHE A 378 11.64 22.31 9.01
C PHE A 378 12.80 23.08 8.34
N PRO A 379 13.15 22.79 7.08
CA PRO A 379 14.23 23.50 6.39
C PRO A 379 13.94 25.00 6.28
N ASP A 380 14.87 25.82 6.77
CA ASP A 380 14.75 27.28 6.74
C ASP A 380 14.84 27.81 5.29
N LEU A 381 14.01 28.79 4.98
CA LEU A 381 14.07 29.53 3.73
C LEU A 381 15.15 30.60 3.87
N ALA A 382 16.24 30.47 3.11
CA ALA A 382 17.30 31.48 3.08
C ALA A 382 16.74 32.86 2.66
N ARG A 383 16.39 33.70 3.64
CA ARG A 383 15.63 34.97 3.44
C ARG A 383 16.23 35.95 2.43
N LYS A 384 17.50 35.79 2.04
CA LYS A 384 18.20 36.65 1.08
C LYS A 384 18.11 36.19 -0.38
N THR A 385 17.74 34.94 -0.66
CA THR A 385 17.83 34.39 -2.03
C THR A 385 16.60 34.72 -2.89
N VAL A 386 15.40 34.81 -2.31
CA VAL A 386 14.14 34.93 -3.06
C VAL A 386 13.72 36.38 -3.25
N ARG A 387 14.56 37.20 -3.90
CA ARG A 387 14.22 38.58 -4.31
C ARG A 387 14.71 38.87 -5.72
N VAL A 388 14.01 39.75 -6.43
CA VAL A 388 14.42 40.21 -7.76
C VAL A 388 15.84 40.80 -7.67
N PRO A 389 16.81 40.34 -8.49
CA PRO A 389 18.15 40.91 -8.51
C PRO A 389 18.14 42.40 -8.86
N ALA A 390 19.02 43.19 -8.25
CA ALA A 390 19.13 44.60 -8.58
C ALA A 390 19.64 44.80 -10.03
N MET A 391 19.07 45.79 -10.73
CA MET A 391 19.53 46.21 -12.05
C MET A 391 21.00 46.69 -11.98
N PRO A 392 21.89 46.23 -12.87
CA PRO A 392 23.27 46.68 -12.91
C PRO A 392 23.36 48.15 -13.32
N ILE A 393 24.25 48.90 -12.68
CA ILE A 393 24.51 50.30 -13.02
C ILE A 393 25.13 50.37 -14.42
N ILE A 394 24.51 51.12 -15.33
CA ILE A 394 25.02 51.29 -16.70
C ILE A 394 26.44 51.87 -16.68
N LYS A 395 27.44 51.12 -17.19
CA LYS A 395 28.85 51.57 -17.24
C LYS A 395 29.01 52.81 -18.14
N LYS A 396 30.05 53.61 -17.86
CA LYS A 396 30.52 54.67 -18.78
C LYS A 396 30.80 54.03 -20.16
N ALA A 397 30.51 54.76 -21.24
CA ALA A 397 30.80 54.32 -22.60
C ALA A 397 32.26 53.84 -22.71
N GLU A 398 32.49 52.74 -23.43
CA GLU A 398 33.84 52.19 -23.61
C GLU A 398 34.79 53.24 -24.21
N LYS A 399 36.02 53.31 -23.70
CA LYS A 399 37.02 54.23 -24.28
C LYS A 399 37.38 53.75 -25.69
N GLY A 400 37.07 54.55 -26.71
CA GLY A 400 37.46 54.28 -28.10
C GLY A 400 36.40 53.62 -28.99
N PHE A 401 35.11 53.60 -28.61
CA PHE A 401 34.07 53.07 -29.49
C PHE A 401 33.90 53.93 -30.77
N PRO A 402 33.70 53.31 -31.96
CA PRO A 402 33.50 54.07 -33.19
C PRO A 402 32.13 54.79 -33.14
N MET A 403 32.15 56.12 -33.13
CA MET A 403 30.93 56.93 -33.21
C MET A 403 30.19 56.64 -34.52
N ARG A 404 28.95 56.18 -34.43
CA ARG A 404 28.10 55.92 -35.62
C ARG A 404 27.29 57.17 -35.96
N GLY A 405 26.62 57.17 -37.12
CA GLY A 405 25.82 58.32 -37.59
C GLY A 405 24.83 58.86 -36.54
N ALA A 406 24.18 57.99 -35.77
CA ALA A 406 23.27 58.41 -34.69
C ALA A 406 23.98 59.13 -33.52
N ASP A 407 25.21 58.75 -33.20
CA ASP A 407 26.00 59.40 -32.14
C ASP A 407 26.45 60.81 -32.57
N TRP A 408 26.85 60.97 -33.84
CA TRP A 408 27.19 62.27 -34.42
C TRP A 408 25.99 63.21 -34.48
N ILE A 409 24.81 62.71 -34.87
CA ILE A 409 23.57 63.50 -34.87
C ILE A 409 23.24 63.97 -33.44
N ALA A 410 23.41 63.11 -32.42
CA ALA A 410 23.14 63.48 -31.03
C ALA A 410 24.08 64.57 -30.48
N VAL A 411 25.33 64.66 -30.98
CA VAL A 411 26.26 65.76 -30.66
C VAL A 411 25.82 67.10 -31.28
N GLY A 412 25.06 67.06 -32.38
CA GLY A 412 24.50 68.26 -33.00
C GLY A 412 23.44 68.96 -32.13
N VAL A 413 22.78 68.24 -31.22
CA VAL A 413 21.72 68.78 -30.34
C VAL A 413 22.24 69.85 -29.37
N PRO A 414 23.30 69.63 -28.56
CA PRO A 414 23.83 70.69 -27.69
C PRO A 414 24.41 71.88 -28.48
N LEU A 415 24.94 71.65 -29.67
CA LEU A 415 25.44 72.73 -30.54
C LEU A 415 24.28 73.61 -31.06
N ALA A 416 23.19 72.98 -31.51
CA ALA A 416 21.98 73.69 -31.90
C ALA A 416 21.35 74.45 -30.72
N ALA A 417 21.34 73.84 -29.54
CA ALA A 417 20.86 74.48 -28.31
C ALA A 417 21.70 75.70 -27.93
N ALA A 418 23.04 75.63 -28.06
CA ALA A 418 23.92 76.77 -27.82
C ALA A 418 23.68 77.91 -28.81
N LEU A 419 23.39 77.61 -30.08
CA LEU A 419 23.01 78.61 -31.09
C LEU A 419 21.67 79.29 -30.76
N CYS A 420 20.67 78.53 -30.32
CA CYS A 420 19.39 79.08 -29.87
C CYS A 420 19.57 80.02 -28.66
N LEU A 421 20.38 79.62 -27.67
CA LEU A 421 20.60 80.42 -26.46
C LEU A 421 21.48 81.65 -26.72
N GLY A 422 22.54 81.52 -27.52
CA GLY A 422 23.40 82.65 -27.91
C GLY A 422 22.73 83.63 -28.88
N GLY A 423 21.77 83.15 -29.68
CA GLY A 423 20.94 83.95 -30.58
C GLY A 423 19.93 84.85 -29.87
N ALA A 424 19.77 84.76 -28.54
CA ALA A 424 18.86 85.60 -27.77
C ALA A 424 19.15 87.12 -27.90
N PHE A 425 20.34 87.50 -28.39
CA PHE A 425 20.72 88.90 -28.65
C PHE A 425 20.58 89.32 -30.13
N TYR A 426 20.31 88.37 -31.03
CA TYR A 426 20.22 88.63 -32.47
C TYR A 426 19.24 87.65 -33.14
N TRP A 427 18.03 88.12 -33.39
CA TRP A 427 16.89 87.32 -33.87
C TRP A 427 17.19 86.41 -35.07
N PRO A 428 17.94 86.82 -36.12
CA PRO A 428 18.28 85.93 -37.23
C PRO A 428 19.08 84.69 -36.81
N VAL A 429 19.95 84.81 -35.80
CA VAL A 429 20.72 83.68 -35.26
C VAL A 429 19.82 82.77 -34.40
N LEU A 430 18.86 83.32 -33.66
CA LEU A 430 17.85 82.53 -32.95
C LEU A 430 16.95 81.74 -33.90
N ALA A 431 16.44 82.38 -34.95
CA ALA A 431 15.61 81.73 -35.97
C ALA A 431 16.38 80.63 -36.71
N GLY A 432 17.63 80.91 -37.10
CA GLY A 432 18.53 79.91 -37.69
C GLY A 432 18.82 78.74 -36.74
N GLY A 433 19.12 79.03 -35.48
CA GLY A 433 19.31 78.02 -34.43
C GLY A 433 18.09 77.13 -34.21
N ALA A 434 16.89 77.71 -34.21
CA ALA A 434 15.63 76.98 -34.06
C ALA A 434 15.38 75.99 -35.20
N VAL A 435 15.63 76.42 -36.45
CA VAL A 435 15.55 75.54 -37.63
C VAL A 435 16.57 74.40 -37.53
N VAL A 436 17.80 74.70 -37.12
CA VAL A 436 18.84 73.67 -36.92
C VAL A 436 18.46 72.69 -35.80
N SER A 437 17.91 73.17 -34.69
CA SER A 437 17.46 72.34 -33.57
C SER A 437 16.35 71.36 -33.98
N LEU A 438 15.35 71.84 -34.73
CA LEU A 438 14.28 71.01 -35.27
C LEU A 438 14.80 70.03 -36.33
N ALA A 439 15.72 70.44 -37.19
CA ALA A 439 16.33 69.59 -38.20
C ALA A 439 17.18 68.47 -37.58
N VAL A 440 17.97 68.77 -36.54
CA VAL A 440 18.75 67.76 -35.80
C VAL A 440 17.84 66.78 -35.06
N ALA A 441 16.74 67.24 -34.45
CA ALA A 441 15.76 66.36 -33.82
C ALA A 441 15.01 65.48 -34.84
N ALA A 442 14.60 66.04 -35.98
CA ALA A 442 13.93 65.30 -37.06
C ALA A 442 14.86 64.26 -37.70
N THR A 443 16.14 64.60 -37.90
CA THR A 443 17.14 63.65 -38.40
C THR A 443 17.43 62.55 -37.38
N LEU A 444 17.52 62.85 -36.09
CA LEU A 444 17.65 61.83 -35.04
C LEU A 444 16.42 60.90 -34.96
N TRP A 445 15.24 61.44 -35.23
CA TRP A 445 14.00 60.67 -35.26
C TRP A 445 13.91 59.70 -36.45
N LEU A 446 14.23 60.19 -37.65
CA LEU A 446 14.07 59.48 -38.93
C LEU A 446 15.27 58.62 -39.32
N HIS A 447 16.46 58.87 -38.75
CA HIS A 447 17.67 58.14 -39.10
C HIS A 447 17.51 56.63 -38.80
N PRO A 448 17.66 55.74 -39.81
CA PRO A 448 17.40 54.31 -39.66
C PRO A 448 18.15 53.66 -38.50
N GLY A 449 19.43 54.03 -38.31
CA GLY A 449 20.25 53.52 -37.21
C GLY A 449 19.85 54.05 -35.82
N ALA A 450 19.27 55.25 -35.73
CA ALA A 450 18.80 55.81 -34.46
C ALA A 450 17.43 55.21 -34.08
N LYS A 451 16.55 55.06 -35.07
CA LYS A 451 15.26 54.36 -34.92
C LYS A 451 15.46 52.89 -34.52
N ALA A 452 16.37 52.17 -35.18
CA ALA A 452 16.69 50.78 -34.84
C ALA A 452 17.18 50.65 -33.39
N ARG A 453 18.16 51.48 -32.97
CA ARG A 453 18.66 51.48 -31.58
C ARG A 453 17.59 51.80 -30.54
N ARG A 454 16.68 52.74 -30.83
CA ARG A 454 15.55 53.07 -29.95
C ARG A 454 14.58 51.90 -29.83
N SER A 455 14.24 51.26 -30.94
CA SER A 455 13.37 50.07 -30.96
C SER A 455 13.97 48.92 -30.17
N THR A 456 15.24 48.59 -30.40
CA THR A 456 15.96 47.54 -29.66
C THR A 456 16.04 47.87 -28.17
N SER A 457 16.28 49.13 -27.80
CA SER A 457 16.27 49.54 -26.39
C SER A 457 14.90 49.38 -25.73
N ALA A 458 13.81 49.61 -26.45
CA ALA A 458 12.45 49.43 -25.93
C ALA A 458 12.12 47.93 -25.75
N GLU A 459 12.50 47.10 -26.72
CA GLU A 459 12.34 45.64 -26.67
C GLU A 459 13.09 45.01 -25.49
N TYR A 460 14.33 45.46 -25.21
CA TYR A 460 15.05 45.01 -24.03
C TYR A 460 14.33 45.40 -22.73
N LEU A 461 13.80 46.62 -22.63
CA LEU A 461 13.09 47.07 -21.43
C LEU A 461 11.80 46.30 -21.20
N GLU A 462 11.02 46.04 -22.25
CA GLU A 462 9.80 45.22 -22.18
C GLU A 462 10.11 43.79 -21.72
N ARG A 463 11.16 43.18 -22.27
CA ARG A 463 11.60 41.82 -21.85
C ARG A 463 12.15 41.80 -20.42
N ILE A 464 12.83 42.86 -19.98
CA ILE A 464 13.30 42.99 -18.59
C ILE A 464 12.11 43.11 -17.64
N ASP A 465 11.07 43.86 -18.01
CA ASP A 465 9.85 44.06 -17.22
C ASP A 465 9.07 42.75 -17.07
N ASP A 466 8.77 42.06 -18.18
CA ASP A 466 8.09 40.74 -18.18
C ASP A 466 8.87 39.70 -17.36
N LEU A 467 10.20 39.69 -17.47
CA LEU A 467 11.03 38.77 -16.71
C LEU A 467 11.12 39.16 -15.22
N SER A 468 11.10 40.45 -14.90
CA SER A 468 11.03 40.97 -13.52
C SER A 468 9.74 40.49 -12.84
N ASP A 469 8.60 40.68 -13.50
CA ASP A 469 7.28 40.23 -13.01
C ASP A 469 7.24 38.72 -12.79
N LYS A 470 7.83 37.94 -13.69
CA LYS A 470 7.97 36.48 -13.56
C LYS A 470 8.83 36.09 -12.37
N VAL A 471 9.96 36.75 -12.15
CA VAL A 471 10.84 36.50 -11.00
C VAL A 471 10.14 36.87 -9.68
N GLU A 472 9.43 38.00 -9.64
CA GLU A 472 8.69 38.44 -8.47
C GLU A 472 7.54 37.49 -8.12
N THR A 473 6.71 37.15 -9.11
CA THR A 473 5.59 36.22 -8.93
C THR A 473 6.07 34.84 -8.52
N THR A 474 7.14 34.34 -9.15
CA THR A 474 7.73 33.05 -8.77
C THR A 474 8.28 33.11 -7.34
N GLY A 475 8.98 34.18 -6.98
CA GLY A 475 9.50 34.36 -5.63
C GLY A 475 8.40 34.40 -4.56
N ALA A 476 7.30 35.12 -4.83
CA ALA A 476 6.12 35.14 -3.97
C ALA A 476 5.49 33.74 -3.80
N ASN A 477 5.39 32.98 -4.89
CA ASN A 477 4.87 31.61 -4.87
C ASN A 477 5.76 30.65 -4.07
N VAL A 478 7.09 30.75 -4.19
CA VAL A 478 8.05 29.96 -3.39
C VAL A 478 7.84 30.25 -1.90
N MET A 479 7.74 31.53 -1.52
CA MET A 479 7.49 31.93 -0.13
C MET A 479 6.14 31.43 0.40
N ALA A 480 5.07 31.52 -0.40
CA ALA A 480 3.73 31.07 0.01
C ALA A 480 3.69 29.54 0.23
N ARG A 481 4.21 28.76 -0.72
CA ARG A 481 4.28 27.28 -0.60
C ARG A 481 5.16 26.84 0.56
N HIS A 482 6.28 27.53 0.80
CA HIS A 482 7.15 27.23 1.94
C HIS A 482 6.41 27.43 3.27
N ARG A 483 5.72 28.57 3.45
CA ARG A 483 4.92 28.85 4.66
C ARG A 483 3.79 27.84 4.88
N GLU A 484 3.12 27.42 3.82
CA GLU A 484 2.05 26.41 3.91
C GLU A 484 2.59 25.07 4.43
N ARG A 485 3.71 24.59 3.85
CA ARG A 485 4.38 23.35 4.27
C ARG A 485 4.95 23.45 5.70
N GLU A 486 5.51 24.61 6.06
CA GLU A 486 6.01 24.90 7.40
C GLU A 486 4.87 24.86 8.43
N ALA A 487 3.72 25.46 8.13
CA ALA A 487 2.55 25.42 9.03
C ALA A 487 1.97 23.99 9.20
N GLU A 488 1.93 23.19 8.13
CA GLU A 488 1.54 21.78 8.21
C GLU A 488 2.52 20.98 9.08
N PHE A 489 3.82 21.21 8.89
CA PHE A 489 4.87 20.61 9.69
C PHE A 489 4.74 20.99 11.18
N ASP A 490 4.56 22.27 11.49
CA ASP A 490 4.43 22.77 12.87
C ASP A 490 3.20 22.21 13.58
N THR A 491 2.08 22.10 12.86
CA THR A 491 0.85 21.50 13.38
C THR A 491 1.08 20.02 13.73
N TYR A 492 1.75 19.28 12.86
CA TYR A 492 2.07 17.88 13.10
C TYR A 492 3.12 17.71 14.21
N ALA A 493 4.12 18.60 14.26
CA ALA A 493 5.14 18.63 15.29
C ALA A 493 4.53 18.87 16.68
N ALA A 494 3.55 19.77 16.79
CA ALA A 494 2.81 20.00 18.02
C ALA A 494 2.09 18.73 18.53
N VAL A 495 1.49 17.94 17.63
CA VAL A 495 0.84 16.66 17.98
C VAL A 495 1.87 15.65 18.53
N VAL A 496 3.02 15.52 17.87
CA VAL A 496 4.09 14.60 18.31
C VAL A 496 4.69 15.06 19.63
N ASN A 497 4.93 16.36 19.81
CA ASN A 497 5.43 16.93 21.07
C ASN A 497 4.46 16.76 22.22
N THR A 498 3.16 17.01 21.99
CA THR A 498 2.10 16.75 22.99
C THR A 498 2.05 15.25 23.33
N GLY A 499 2.24 14.37 22.34
CA GLY A 499 2.36 12.93 22.55
C GLY A 499 3.58 12.55 23.38
N ARG A 500 4.73 13.19 23.14
CA ARG A 500 5.98 13.02 23.90
C ARG A 500 5.81 13.48 25.34
N GLU A 501 5.16 14.63 25.55
CA GLU A 501 4.83 15.16 26.89
C GLU A 501 3.89 14.22 27.65
N ARG A 502 2.84 13.70 26.99
CA ARG A 502 1.93 12.70 27.57
C ARG A 502 2.59 11.37 27.86
N TYR A 503 3.61 11.00 27.10
CA TYR A 503 4.42 9.81 27.36
C TYR A 503 5.34 10.00 28.58
N SER A 504 5.93 11.20 28.72
CA SER A 504 6.84 11.55 29.81
C SER A 504 6.14 11.90 31.13
N ALA A 505 4.89 12.40 31.09
CA ALA A 505 4.08 12.61 32.27
C ALA A 505 3.58 11.25 32.76
N ASP A 506 4.14 10.78 33.87
CA ASP A 506 3.86 9.44 34.40
C ASP A 506 2.36 9.16 34.58
N ALA A 507 1.98 7.95 34.15
CA ALA A 507 0.62 7.43 34.12
C ALA A 507 0.08 7.11 35.54
N GLU A 508 -0.16 8.13 36.36
CA GLU A 508 -0.67 7.97 37.72
C GLU A 508 -2.17 7.66 37.83
N ASP A 509 -2.95 7.68 36.74
CA ASP A 509 -4.38 7.32 36.85
C ASP A 509 -4.63 5.83 36.62
N LEU A 510 -4.17 5.04 37.59
CA LEU A 510 -4.32 3.58 37.68
C LEU A 510 -5.79 3.15 37.58
N GLU A 511 -6.73 4.02 37.97
CA GLU A 511 -8.18 3.75 37.93
C GLU A 511 -8.72 3.73 36.50
N THR A 512 -8.21 4.61 35.63
CA THR A 512 -8.54 4.64 34.19
C THR A 512 -7.94 3.43 33.47
N ILE A 513 -6.74 3.00 33.86
CA ILE A 513 -6.07 1.81 33.31
C ILE A 513 -6.77 0.51 33.72
N VAL A 514 -7.19 0.37 34.99
CA VAL A 514 -7.93 -0.80 35.48
C VAL A 514 -9.33 -0.90 34.84
N LYS A 515 -9.99 0.23 34.59
CA LYS A 515 -11.26 0.28 33.84
C LYS A 515 -11.07 -0.22 32.40
N GLN A 516 -9.96 0.15 31.75
CA GLN A 516 -9.63 -0.30 30.40
C GLN A 516 -9.23 -1.79 30.36
N LEU A 517 -8.48 -2.29 31.33
CA LEU A 517 -8.09 -3.71 31.42
C LEU A 517 -9.26 -4.64 31.70
N ARG A 518 -10.22 -4.19 32.53
CA ARG A 518 -11.47 -4.93 32.75
C ARG A 518 -12.30 -5.01 31.47
N PHE A 519 -12.23 -3.98 30.62
CA PHE A 519 -12.83 -3.99 29.29
C PHE A 519 -12.09 -4.98 28.37
N GLU A 520 -10.76 -4.98 28.36
CA GLU A 520 -9.94 -5.90 27.53
C GLU A 520 -10.09 -7.38 27.93
N GLN A 521 -10.05 -7.74 29.22
CA GLN A 521 -10.29 -9.13 29.66
C GLN A 521 -11.69 -9.61 29.33
N ARG A 522 -12.67 -8.70 29.38
CA ARG A 522 -14.04 -9.00 28.96
C ARG A 522 -14.07 -9.27 27.45
N GLU A 523 -13.39 -8.46 26.64
CA GLU A 523 -13.28 -8.71 25.20
C GLU A 523 -12.54 -10.01 24.89
N ASP A 524 -11.42 -10.30 25.56
CA ASP A 524 -10.64 -11.51 25.35
C ASP A 524 -11.37 -12.78 25.78
N TYR A 525 -12.09 -12.72 26.91
CA TYR A 525 -13.01 -13.79 27.31
C TYR A 525 -14.04 -14.05 26.21
N LEU A 526 -14.67 -13.00 25.68
CA LEU A 526 -15.62 -13.14 24.60
C LEU A 526 -14.98 -13.62 23.28
N ARG A 527 -13.73 -13.22 22.98
CA ARG A 527 -12.95 -13.71 21.83
C ARG A 527 -12.60 -15.18 21.94
N SER A 528 -12.44 -15.71 23.15
CA SER A 528 -12.17 -17.14 23.35
C SER A 528 -13.38 -18.04 23.07
N LEU A 529 -14.58 -17.47 22.98
CA LEU A 529 -15.84 -18.19 22.80
C LEU A 529 -16.26 -18.21 21.33
N GLU A 530 -15.71 -19.16 20.57
CA GLU A 530 -16.01 -19.31 19.15
C GLU A 530 -17.47 -19.74 18.89
N ILE A 531 -18.18 -19.00 18.04
CA ILE A 531 -19.57 -19.27 17.65
C ILE A 531 -19.71 -20.69 17.06
N ARG A 532 -18.71 -21.14 16.29
CA ARG A 532 -18.68 -22.47 15.68
C ARG A 532 -18.78 -23.60 16.71
N GLN A 533 -18.12 -23.44 17.86
CA GLN A 533 -18.11 -24.44 18.93
C GLN A 533 -19.46 -24.49 19.67
N TYR A 534 -20.15 -23.35 19.74
CA TYR A 534 -21.42 -23.19 20.43
C TYR A 534 -22.65 -23.34 19.52
N ARG A 535 -22.46 -23.72 18.24
CA ARG A 535 -23.53 -23.91 17.24
C ARG A 535 -24.77 -24.63 17.77
N ARG A 536 -24.60 -25.74 18.50
CA ARG A 536 -25.72 -26.57 18.99
C ARG A 536 -26.46 -25.97 20.18
N LYS A 537 -25.88 -24.93 20.80
CA LYS A 537 -26.40 -24.26 22.00
C LYS A 537 -27.10 -22.93 21.66
N ILE A 538 -26.96 -22.44 20.43
CA ILE A 538 -27.58 -21.20 19.94
C ILE A 538 -28.77 -21.60 19.05
N PRO A 539 -30.02 -21.34 19.46
CA PRO A 539 -31.21 -21.65 18.67
C PRO A 539 -31.15 -21.02 17.26
N GLY A 540 -31.57 -21.78 16.24
CA GLY A 540 -31.61 -21.28 14.86
C GLY A 540 -30.25 -21.20 14.12
N LEU A 541 -29.12 -21.47 14.78
CA LEU A 541 -27.80 -21.33 14.17
C LEU A 541 -27.39 -22.54 13.29
N GLN A 542 -27.43 -22.35 11.97
CA GLN A 542 -27.08 -23.37 10.97
C GLN A 542 -25.61 -23.29 10.52
N ARG A 543 -25.10 -24.32 9.81
CA ARG A 543 -23.71 -24.29 9.29
C ARG A 543 -23.49 -23.16 8.29
N GLY A 544 -24.49 -22.87 7.46
CA GLY A 544 -24.42 -21.77 6.48
C GLY A 544 -24.25 -20.41 7.15
N HIS A 545 -24.97 -20.16 8.26
CA HIS A 545 -24.85 -18.92 9.03
C HIS A 545 -23.45 -18.75 9.63
N ILE A 546 -22.78 -19.82 10.06
CA ILE A 546 -21.40 -19.72 10.61
C ILE A 546 -20.43 -19.25 9.52
N ALA A 547 -20.51 -19.82 8.32
CA ALA A 547 -19.65 -19.40 7.20
C ALA A 547 -19.89 -17.92 6.84
N ILE A 548 -21.15 -17.47 6.87
CA ILE A 548 -21.51 -16.07 6.67
C ILE A 548 -20.89 -15.21 7.78
N LEU A 549 -21.15 -15.51 9.06
CA LEU A 549 -20.61 -14.75 10.18
C LEU A 549 -19.07 -14.65 10.11
N GLN A 550 -18.37 -15.77 9.87
CA GLN A 550 -16.92 -15.80 9.72
C GLN A 550 -16.41 -14.97 8.55
N SER A 551 -17.13 -14.96 7.42
CA SER A 551 -16.75 -14.14 6.27
C SER A 551 -16.87 -12.63 6.51
N TYR A 552 -17.67 -12.20 7.48
CA TYR A 552 -17.76 -10.82 7.96
C TYR A 552 -16.90 -10.55 9.20
N GLY A 553 -16.06 -11.51 9.62
CA GLY A 553 -15.19 -11.40 10.78
C GLY A 553 -15.89 -11.59 12.12
N VAL A 554 -17.10 -12.15 12.12
CA VAL A 554 -17.84 -12.53 13.33
C VAL A 554 -17.58 -14.00 13.61
N GLU A 555 -16.58 -14.27 14.45
CA GLU A 555 -16.14 -15.64 14.73
C GLU A 555 -16.42 -16.04 16.18
N THR A 556 -16.54 -15.05 17.06
CA THR A 556 -16.52 -15.22 18.52
C THR A 556 -17.67 -14.46 19.18
N ALA A 557 -17.93 -14.72 20.46
CA ALA A 557 -18.94 -13.98 21.23
C ALA A 557 -18.62 -12.48 21.32
N ASN A 558 -17.35 -12.08 21.13
CA ASN A 558 -16.97 -10.67 21.15
C ASN A 558 -17.55 -9.91 19.97
N ASP A 559 -17.72 -10.61 18.86
CA ASP A 559 -18.13 -10.05 17.59
C ASP A 559 -19.67 -10.00 17.46
N CYS A 560 -20.40 -10.54 18.44
CA CYS A 560 -21.87 -10.59 18.50
C CYS A 560 -22.51 -9.32 19.08
N GLU A 561 -22.05 -8.13 18.68
CA GLU A 561 -22.69 -6.87 19.11
C GLU A 561 -23.89 -6.55 18.22
N GLY A 562 -25.00 -6.12 18.82
CA GLY A 562 -26.28 -5.95 18.10
C GLY A 562 -26.21 -5.04 16.86
N HIS A 563 -25.35 -4.02 16.87
CA HIS A 563 -25.16 -3.13 15.72
C HIS A 563 -24.21 -3.70 14.65
N LEU A 564 -23.25 -4.55 15.03
CA LEU A 564 -22.36 -5.26 14.10
C LEU A 564 -23.09 -6.40 13.40
N LEU A 565 -23.96 -7.10 14.12
CA LEU A 565 -24.79 -8.19 13.59
C LEU A 565 -25.93 -7.68 12.68
N ALA A 566 -26.50 -6.50 12.98
CA ALA A 566 -27.55 -5.88 12.17
C ALA A 566 -27.09 -5.51 10.74
N GLY A 567 -25.79 -5.38 10.52
CA GLY A 567 -25.20 -5.11 9.20
C GLY A 567 -24.80 -6.38 8.42
N ILE A 568 -25.04 -7.58 8.95
CA ILE A 568 -24.67 -8.84 8.30
C ILE A 568 -25.85 -9.36 7.48
N PRO A 569 -25.70 -9.46 6.14
CA PRO A 569 -26.80 -9.89 5.28
C PRO A 569 -27.12 -11.37 5.47
N SER A 570 -28.38 -11.76 5.25
CA SER A 570 -28.84 -13.16 5.32
C SER A 570 -28.76 -13.83 6.71
N ILE A 571 -28.61 -13.04 7.78
CA ILE A 571 -28.84 -13.49 9.16
C ILE A 571 -30.25 -13.04 9.59
N PRO A 572 -31.16 -13.97 9.95
CA PRO A 572 -32.50 -13.62 10.39
C PRO A 572 -32.47 -12.70 11.64
N PRO A 573 -33.37 -11.71 11.77
CA PRO A 573 -33.44 -10.86 12.97
C PRO A 573 -33.60 -11.66 14.26
N GLU A 574 -34.35 -12.76 14.21
CA GLU A 574 -34.50 -13.73 15.30
C GLU A 574 -33.15 -14.32 15.73
N LEU A 575 -32.29 -14.66 14.77
CA LEU A 575 -30.95 -15.19 15.04
C LEU A 575 -29.99 -14.12 15.58
N ILE A 576 -30.15 -12.86 15.18
CA ILE A 576 -29.40 -11.73 15.74
C ILE A 576 -29.75 -11.57 17.23
N ILE A 577 -31.04 -11.67 17.57
CA ILE A 577 -31.51 -11.63 18.96
C ILE A 577 -30.89 -12.81 19.74
N GLU A 578 -30.93 -14.03 19.20
CA GLU A 578 -30.34 -15.21 19.84
C GLU A 578 -28.82 -15.11 20.03
N LEU A 579 -28.08 -14.59 19.05
CA LEU A 579 -26.62 -14.37 19.16
C LEU A 579 -26.27 -13.29 20.19
N THR A 580 -27.06 -12.21 20.22
CA THR A 580 -26.87 -11.13 21.19
C THR A 580 -27.22 -11.62 22.60
N GLN A 581 -28.34 -12.32 22.78
CA GLN A 581 -28.74 -12.92 24.05
C GLN A 581 -27.74 -13.99 24.52
N TRP A 582 -27.20 -14.79 23.59
CA TRP A 582 -26.15 -15.75 23.91
C TRP A 582 -24.89 -15.05 24.41
N ARG A 583 -24.44 -13.97 23.74
CA ARG A 583 -23.33 -13.12 24.19
C ARG A 583 -23.60 -12.55 25.58
N GLU A 584 -24.76 -11.94 25.81
CA GLU A 584 -25.13 -11.40 27.12
C GLU A 584 -25.15 -12.50 28.20
N ALA A 585 -25.71 -13.68 27.90
CA ALA A 585 -25.70 -14.81 28.83
C ALA A 585 -24.29 -15.38 29.08
N ARG A 586 -23.32 -15.16 28.19
CA ARG A 586 -21.89 -15.45 28.45
C ARG A 586 -21.24 -14.34 29.26
N LEU A 587 -21.58 -13.08 29.00
CA LEU A 587 -21.15 -11.92 29.77
C LEU A 587 -21.62 -11.98 31.23
N ASP A 588 -22.84 -12.45 31.49
CA ASP A 588 -23.33 -12.66 32.87
C ASP A 588 -22.56 -13.75 33.62
N GLN A 589 -21.90 -14.65 32.87
CA GLN A 589 -21.02 -15.70 33.41
C GLN A 589 -19.56 -15.25 33.48
N PHE A 590 -19.24 -14.05 32.98
CA PHE A 590 -17.93 -13.45 33.10
C PHE A 590 -17.73 -12.93 34.53
N ALA A 591 -17.07 -13.75 35.34
CA ALA A 591 -16.42 -13.26 36.55
C ALA A 591 -15.06 -12.66 36.13
N PHE A 592 -14.82 -11.39 36.46
CA PHE A 592 -13.46 -10.83 36.39
C PHE A 592 -12.59 -11.69 37.31
N GLN A 593 -11.66 -12.44 36.73
CA GLN A 593 -10.77 -13.34 37.44
C GLN A 593 -9.38 -12.70 37.49
N PRO A 594 -9.08 -11.94 38.56
CA PRO A 594 -7.74 -11.41 38.75
C PRO A 594 -6.70 -12.51 39.05
N GLU A 595 -7.12 -13.78 39.24
CA GLU A 595 -6.30 -14.85 39.83
C GLU A 595 -6.34 -16.19 39.05
N ALA A 596 -6.35 -16.19 37.71
CA ALA A 596 -6.04 -17.40 36.94
C ALA A 596 -4.63 -17.33 36.33
N GLY A 597 -3.53 -17.40 37.08
CA GLY A 597 -3.34 -17.59 38.53
C GLY A 597 -1.92 -17.18 38.87
N VAL A 598 -1.80 -16.31 39.88
CA VAL A 598 -0.58 -15.57 40.21
C VAL A 598 -0.93 -14.80 41.51
N THR A 599 -0.08 -14.95 42.52
CA THR A 599 -0.21 -14.52 43.93
C THR A 599 -0.21 -12.99 44.12
N GLU A 600 -0.49 -12.51 45.34
CA GLU A 600 -0.61 -11.07 45.70
C GLU A 600 0.61 -10.19 45.30
N ARG A 601 1.82 -10.76 45.25
CA ARG A 601 3.05 -10.07 44.76
C ARG A 601 3.07 -9.81 43.26
N GLU A 602 2.14 -10.41 42.57
CA GLU A 602 2.19 -10.76 41.16
C GLU A 602 1.02 -10.01 40.44
N VAL A 603 -0.01 -9.58 41.20
CA VAL A 603 -0.99 -8.51 40.87
C VAL A 603 -0.31 -7.13 40.70
N GLU A 604 0.72 -6.84 41.50
CA GLU A 604 1.54 -5.62 41.34
C GLU A 604 2.33 -5.66 40.02
N ILE A 605 2.75 -6.87 39.61
CA ILE A 605 3.49 -7.13 38.36
C ILE A 605 2.57 -7.03 37.14
N ASP A 606 1.34 -7.56 37.19
CA ASP A 606 0.37 -7.47 36.09
C ASP A 606 -0.10 -6.03 35.83
N ARG A 607 -0.24 -5.21 36.88
CA ARG A 607 -0.50 -3.77 36.76
C ARG A 607 0.65 -3.04 36.08
N GLN A 608 1.89 -3.38 36.45
CA GLN A 608 3.09 -2.83 35.83
C GLN A 608 3.21 -3.27 34.37
N GLU A 609 2.86 -4.52 34.04
CA GLU A 609 2.92 -5.05 32.68
C GLU A 609 1.87 -4.43 31.75
N ALA A 610 0.65 -4.21 32.23
CA ALA A 610 -0.39 -3.51 31.48
C ALA A 610 -0.06 -2.02 31.24
N ALA A 611 0.43 -1.32 32.28
CA ALA A 611 0.93 0.05 32.15
C ALA A 611 2.09 0.11 31.14
N ALA A 612 2.98 -0.88 31.14
CA ALA A 612 4.06 -0.98 30.18
C ALA A 612 3.56 -1.19 28.73
N ARG A 613 2.53 -2.01 28.49
CA ARG A 613 1.92 -2.16 27.14
C ARG A 613 1.30 -0.86 26.63
N PHE A 614 0.59 -0.13 27.50
CA PHE A 614 0.02 1.17 27.16
C PHE A 614 1.12 2.19 26.85
N LYS A 615 2.16 2.29 27.70
CA LYS A 615 3.32 3.14 27.43
C LYS A 615 3.97 2.74 26.10
N ILE A 616 4.22 1.46 25.84
CA ILE A 616 4.77 1.00 24.55
C ILE A 616 3.93 1.46 23.34
N SER A 617 2.59 1.41 23.43
CA SER A 617 1.70 1.93 22.37
C SER A 617 1.86 3.45 22.15
N GLN A 618 1.95 4.22 23.23
CA GLN A 618 2.19 5.67 23.14
C GLN A 618 3.60 5.97 22.61
N ALA A 619 4.63 5.25 23.06
CA ALA A 619 6.00 5.35 22.55
C ALA A 619 6.03 5.11 21.04
N ARG A 620 5.33 4.08 20.54
CA ARG A 620 5.21 3.79 19.10
C ARG A 620 4.59 4.96 18.34
N LYS A 621 3.53 5.58 18.86
CA LYS A 621 2.91 6.78 18.23
C LYS A 621 3.89 7.95 18.14
N VAL A 622 4.66 8.20 19.20
CA VAL A 622 5.68 9.25 19.23
C VAL A 622 6.81 8.95 18.24
N LEU A 623 7.34 7.72 18.22
CA LEU A 623 8.43 7.31 17.32
C LEU A 623 8.02 7.31 15.84
N ASN A 624 6.81 6.82 15.53
CA ASN A 624 6.25 6.89 14.19
C ASN A 624 6.01 8.33 13.76
N GLY A 625 5.49 9.16 14.67
CA GLY A 625 5.32 10.59 14.47
C GLY A 625 6.64 11.30 14.18
N ALA A 626 7.69 11.02 14.95
CA ALA A 626 9.03 11.55 14.72
C ALA A 626 9.60 11.12 13.36
N THR A 627 9.40 9.86 12.97
CA THR A 627 9.83 9.35 11.66
C THR A 627 9.12 10.08 10.51
N ARG A 628 7.81 10.30 10.66
CA ARG A 628 7.02 11.06 9.69
C ARG A 628 7.43 12.54 9.66
N LEU A 629 7.75 13.16 10.79
CA LEU A 629 8.32 14.51 10.83
C LEU A 629 9.63 14.59 10.04
N ARG A 630 10.55 13.63 10.21
CA ARG A 630 11.79 13.58 9.41
C ARG A 630 11.49 13.46 7.91
N ALA A 631 10.52 12.62 7.54
CA ALA A 631 10.11 12.47 6.15
C ALA A 631 9.52 13.77 5.58
N MET A 632 8.64 14.45 6.34
CA MET A 632 8.07 15.75 5.97
C MET A 632 9.15 16.83 5.81
N ALA A 633 10.10 16.91 6.75
CA ALA A 633 11.22 17.84 6.66
C ALA A 633 12.10 17.56 5.43
N HIS A 634 12.43 16.29 5.15
CA HIS A 634 13.21 15.90 3.97
C HIS A 634 12.48 16.18 2.65
N GLN A 635 11.19 15.85 2.57
CA GLN A 635 10.36 16.14 1.40
C GLN A 635 10.20 17.64 1.20
N GLY A 636 9.95 18.39 2.27
CA GLY A 636 9.88 19.85 2.28
C GLY A 636 11.18 20.47 1.78
N GLY A 637 12.33 19.95 2.22
CA GLY A 637 13.66 20.38 1.78
C GLY A 637 13.90 20.13 0.29
N LYS A 638 13.55 18.95 -0.22
CA LYS A 638 13.64 18.64 -1.66
C LYS A 638 12.74 19.54 -2.49
N ALA A 639 11.49 19.74 -2.06
CA ALA A 639 10.54 20.59 -2.76
C ALA A 639 11.02 22.06 -2.75
N LEU A 640 11.55 22.52 -1.62
CA LEU A 640 12.16 23.85 -1.50
C LEU A 640 13.37 24.01 -2.44
N GLN A 641 14.25 23.02 -2.54
CA GLN A 641 15.38 23.05 -3.47
C GLN A 641 14.92 23.12 -4.94
N GLN A 642 13.87 22.38 -5.30
CA GLN A 642 13.30 22.44 -6.64
C GLN A 642 12.68 23.81 -6.95
N ASP A 643 11.89 24.33 -6.00
CA ASP A 643 11.26 25.65 -6.09
C ASP A 643 12.34 26.77 -6.22
N LEU A 644 13.43 26.68 -5.42
CA LEU A 644 14.58 27.60 -5.50
C LEU A 644 15.34 27.48 -6.82
N HIS A 645 15.55 26.27 -7.35
CA HIS A 645 16.25 26.08 -8.63
C HIS A 645 15.52 26.74 -9.81
N VAL A 646 14.18 26.67 -9.81
CA VAL A 646 13.36 27.36 -10.81
C VAL A 646 13.50 28.87 -10.67
N PHE A 647 13.43 29.39 -9.44
CA PHE A 647 13.62 30.81 -9.17
C PHE A 647 15.04 31.30 -9.58
N GLU A 648 16.08 30.55 -9.22
CA GLU A 648 17.48 30.89 -9.52
C GLU A 648 17.73 30.94 -11.04
N ARG A 649 17.16 30.01 -11.80
CA ARG A 649 17.24 30.02 -13.27
C ARG A 649 16.62 31.29 -13.87
N LEU A 650 15.45 31.71 -13.38
CA LEU A 650 14.82 32.94 -13.85
C LEU A 650 15.63 34.17 -13.43
N ALA A 651 16.17 34.18 -12.22
CA ALA A 651 17.03 35.25 -11.73
C ALA A 651 18.35 35.34 -12.53
N GLU A 652 18.92 34.21 -12.97
CA GLU A 652 20.08 34.17 -13.87
C GLU A 652 19.76 34.72 -15.25
N GLN A 653 18.65 34.29 -15.86
CA GLN A 653 18.17 34.85 -17.13
C GLN A 653 17.97 36.37 -17.03
N PHE A 654 17.45 36.86 -15.90
CA PHE A 654 17.32 38.28 -15.64
C PHE A 654 18.68 38.98 -15.56
N ARG A 655 19.66 38.40 -14.86
CA ARG A 655 21.03 38.94 -14.79
C ARG A 655 21.72 38.96 -16.16
N GLU A 656 21.52 37.93 -16.98
CA GLU A 656 22.07 37.87 -18.34
C GLU A 656 21.44 38.94 -19.23
N LEU A 657 20.12 39.02 -19.27
CA LEU A 657 19.39 40.01 -20.07
C LEU A 657 19.75 41.45 -19.67
N THR A 658 19.86 41.71 -18.37
CA THR A 658 20.25 43.05 -17.88
C THR A 658 21.72 43.38 -18.17
N ARG A 659 22.62 42.38 -18.21
CA ARG A 659 24.00 42.55 -18.69
C ARG A 659 24.05 42.82 -20.20
N GLU A 660 23.29 42.07 -21.00
CA GLU A 660 23.19 42.32 -22.45
C GLU A 660 22.67 43.74 -22.73
N TYR A 661 21.65 44.18 -21.99
CA TYR A 661 21.17 45.55 -22.06
C TYR A 661 22.24 46.56 -21.66
N GLN A 662 22.98 46.29 -20.57
CA GLN A 662 24.07 47.13 -20.11
C GLN A 662 25.18 47.27 -21.17
N ASP A 663 25.58 46.17 -21.82
CA ASP A 663 26.60 46.14 -22.86
C ASP A 663 26.10 46.82 -24.14
N PHE A 664 24.84 46.59 -24.53
CA PHE A 664 24.18 47.31 -25.61
C PHE A 664 24.21 48.83 -25.35
N GLN A 665 23.86 49.27 -24.14
CA GLN A 665 23.96 50.67 -23.76
C GLN A 665 25.41 51.14 -23.82
N ALA A 666 26.39 50.36 -23.35
CA ALA A 666 27.81 50.71 -23.34
C ALA A 666 28.35 51.14 -24.73
N THR A 667 27.81 50.59 -25.82
CA THR A 667 28.17 50.93 -27.22
C THR A 667 27.65 52.28 -27.73
N ARG A 668 26.88 53.01 -26.93
CA ARG A 668 26.22 54.28 -27.30
C ARG A 668 26.83 55.45 -26.55
N SER A 669 26.89 56.64 -27.17
CA SER A 669 27.31 57.87 -26.48
C SER A 669 26.31 58.29 -25.39
N LEU A 670 26.76 58.95 -24.31
CA LEU A 670 25.88 59.40 -23.23
C LEU A 670 24.77 60.36 -23.71
N LEU A 671 25.08 61.21 -24.70
CA LEU A 671 24.13 62.13 -25.30
C LEU A 671 23.07 61.38 -26.11
N GLU A 672 23.48 60.43 -26.96
CA GLU A 672 22.53 59.64 -27.74
C GLU A 672 21.64 58.79 -26.83
N ARG A 673 22.18 58.18 -25.76
CA ARG A 673 21.39 57.43 -24.77
C ARG A 673 20.31 58.25 -24.09
N LYS A 674 20.56 59.53 -23.80
CA LYS A 674 19.60 60.41 -23.12
C LYS A 674 18.59 61.02 -24.08
N LEU A 675 19.03 61.39 -25.28
CA LEU A 675 18.18 62.07 -26.26
C LEU A 675 17.27 61.10 -27.01
N ASN A 676 17.77 59.91 -27.33
CA ASN A 676 17.08 58.89 -28.13
C ASN A 676 16.51 57.75 -27.26
N GLN A 677 15.88 58.08 -26.13
CA GLN A 677 15.20 57.13 -25.25
C GLN A 677 13.82 56.77 -25.77
N ASN A 678 12.99 57.77 -26.06
CA ASN A 678 11.67 57.63 -26.65
C ASN A 678 11.40 58.79 -27.62
N LEU A 679 10.24 58.77 -28.27
CA LEU A 679 9.91 59.84 -29.23
C LEU A 679 9.76 61.21 -28.56
N ALA A 680 9.19 61.23 -27.35
CA ALA A 680 8.98 62.46 -26.59
C ALA A 680 10.30 63.14 -26.18
N THR A 681 11.34 62.39 -25.82
CA THR A 681 12.66 62.95 -25.49
C THR A 681 13.34 63.57 -26.71
N VAL A 682 13.21 62.95 -27.89
CA VAL A 682 13.76 63.48 -29.14
C VAL A 682 13.04 64.78 -29.52
N CYS A 683 11.71 64.78 -29.48
CA CYS A 683 10.90 65.98 -29.76
C CYS A 683 11.16 67.10 -28.75
N GLY A 684 11.23 66.77 -27.46
CA GLY A 684 11.52 67.72 -26.38
C GLY A 684 12.89 68.37 -26.56
N ALA A 685 13.92 67.59 -26.87
CA ALA A 685 15.26 68.13 -27.10
C ALA A 685 15.31 69.12 -28.28
N GLY A 686 14.51 68.91 -29.32
CA GLY A 686 14.41 69.81 -30.48
C GLY A 686 13.66 71.11 -30.19
N LEU A 687 12.70 71.11 -29.25
CA LEU A 687 11.76 72.21 -29.00
C LEU A 687 12.13 73.07 -27.78
N VAL A 688 12.73 72.50 -26.75
CA VAL A 688 13.01 73.20 -25.48
C VAL A 688 14.01 74.34 -25.68
N ALA A 689 15.13 74.10 -26.37
CA ALA A 689 16.14 75.15 -26.55
C ALA A 689 15.65 76.34 -27.40
N PRO A 690 14.91 76.15 -28.51
CA PRO A 690 14.26 77.25 -29.23
C PRO A 690 13.25 78.03 -28.37
N LEU A 691 12.40 77.34 -27.60
CA LEU A 691 11.41 77.99 -26.74
C LEU A 691 12.06 78.85 -25.66
N VAL A 692 13.10 78.32 -25.00
CA VAL A 692 13.89 79.07 -24.00
C VAL A 692 14.61 80.25 -24.65
N GLY A 693 15.20 80.08 -25.83
CA GLY A 693 15.84 81.17 -26.57
C GLY A 693 14.87 82.28 -26.96
N VAL A 694 13.64 81.95 -27.39
CA VAL A 694 12.57 82.92 -27.69
C VAL A 694 12.12 83.65 -26.42
N LEU A 695 11.93 82.94 -25.31
CA LEU A 695 11.60 83.56 -24.04
C LEU A 695 12.69 84.54 -23.58
N LEU A 696 13.97 84.15 -23.70
CA LEU A 696 15.10 85.03 -23.37
C LEU A 696 15.16 86.25 -24.27
N TRP A 697 14.96 86.09 -25.59
CA TRP A 697 14.90 87.22 -26.53
C TRP A 697 13.75 88.19 -26.21
N LEU A 698 12.58 87.66 -25.82
CA LEU A 698 11.44 88.48 -25.39
C LEU A 698 11.69 89.20 -24.05
N LEU A 699 12.52 88.65 -23.16
CA LEU A 699 12.88 89.26 -21.88
C LEU A 699 14.02 90.28 -21.99
N LEU A 700 14.90 90.14 -22.99
CA LEU A 700 16.05 91.01 -23.23
C LEU A 700 15.73 92.20 -24.15
N ARG A 701 14.49 92.31 -24.61
CA ARG A 701 13.97 93.34 -25.51
C ARG A 701 12.90 94.15 -24.80
#